data_AF-A0A0V1LEX7-F1
#
_entry.id   AF-A0A0V1LEX7-F1
#
_cell.length_a   1.000
_cell.length_b   1.000
_cell.length_c   1.000
_cell.angle_alpha   90.00
_cell.angle_beta   90.00
_cell.angle_gamma   90.00
#
_symmetry.space_group_name_H-M   'P 1'
#
loop_
_entity.id
_entity.type
_entity.pdbx_description
1 polymer ?
#
loop_
_entity_poly.entity_id
_entity_poly.type
_entity_poly.pdbx_seq_one_letter_code
_entity_poly.pdbx_strand_id
1 'polypeptide(L)'
;MRLLSCSYLSMQFSEIYDFICDHYIEIGAGVAALLGISWAVGRRTAMPPDRQNPDSFTIVYSTVPSMEVGKEIARALLSRKDAACINLIPNVVSMFNWGGGIDESEEVVLIIKSTKKQFPKINATILEKHPYSFPAILEIPVMNKENKEAEYTKAAEYWKKVTADLDGMLGGLGYLHEADVEHSKSFLNDLCTEYHFPTKIALDCGCGVGRVTKSVLAEKFDKIDLVDVTERFLITAPSYLGPELSSKIGIKYCCALQNFHPFFGMYNIIWMQWVSGQLHDDDLKEFLIRCKQALLPRQGFIVLKDNISPNDSYYDQVDHSWTRGRDALLEIFKEADLSIVSESKLTSRIVARWMGSRDYVVEFELDYVLNYDGSAVESNAIVVCDRQWFVVCHPVVGLSDCCQLAVQTRLVSVHTALDVLADYELTIISERYPNENYRLVAEYELMNDQYTPEKSSCRKLVISGHGQPPVRFHGTVQFRLRELLRVFRPDLTVETETHNFAFTNGSEQVYANIFFLNTLDSVYFSELFERYKRGVRRDVLLNINYDHLLIFMTALCRYGKPVLDSYNFDLLLQLASELKVNKMIQLAEMYLMKSKTVPLVRKIEFALQYNLMALLKRLHHQLSLQPPMTALNALHTYLHDSGESLDHMHPTVLSLLGVEEDYIVY
;
A
#
# COMPACT_ATOMS: atom_id res chain seq x y z
N MET A 1 -18.18 -18.88 43.94
CA MET A 1 -18.45 -19.28 45.34
C MET A 1 -18.63 -20.80 45.35
N ARG A 2 -17.96 -21.49 46.29
CA ARG A 2 -17.89 -22.95 46.58
C ARG A 2 -16.80 -23.79 45.88
N LEU A 3 -15.68 -23.83 46.58
CA LEU A 3 -14.71 -24.92 46.72
C LEU A 3 -15.38 -26.24 47.14
N LEU A 4 -14.91 -27.36 46.59
CA LEU A 4 -14.81 -28.64 47.30
C LEU A 4 -13.39 -29.19 47.08
N SER A 5 -12.78 -29.52 48.20
CA SER A 5 -11.41 -30.00 48.39
C SER A 5 -11.37 -31.49 48.70
N CYS A 6 -10.14 -32.02 48.80
CA CYS A 6 -9.69 -33.33 49.29
C CYS A 6 -9.56 -34.43 48.22
N SER A 7 -8.35 -34.72 47.74
CA SER A 7 -7.18 -35.35 48.40
C SER A 7 -7.26 -36.87 48.35
N TYR A 8 -6.33 -37.50 47.65
CA TYR A 8 -5.66 -38.78 47.98
C TYR A 8 -4.75 -39.16 46.81
N LEU A 9 -3.46 -38.81 46.90
CA LEU A 9 -2.32 -39.67 46.52
C LEU A 9 -1.02 -38.91 46.81
N SER A 10 -0.27 -39.45 47.76
CA SER A 10 1.04 -39.03 48.19
C SER A 10 2.09 -39.30 47.11
N MET A 11 2.64 -38.26 46.50
CA MET A 11 3.94 -38.29 45.82
C MET A 11 4.73 -37.04 46.22
N GLN A 12 6.05 -37.21 46.37
CA GLN A 12 6.95 -36.25 47.01
C GLN A 12 7.06 -34.94 46.20
N PHE A 13 7.01 -33.80 46.92
CA PHE A 13 6.98 -32.45 46.36
C PHE A 13 8.22 -32.08 45.52
N SER A 14 9.33 -32.84 45.61
CA SER A 14 10.53 -32.64 44.80
C SER A 14 10.40 -33.16 43.36
N GLU A 15 9.65 -34.25 43.13
CA GLU A 15 9.48 -34.81 41.77
C GLU A 15 8.47 -34.02 40.93
N ILE A 16 7.49 -33.38 41.58
CA ILE A 16 6.52 -32.50 40.92
C ILE A 16 7.15 -31.14 40.56
N TYR A 17 8.08 -30.64 41.39
CA TYR A 17 8.75 -29.37 41.13
C TYR A 17 9.69 -29.47 39.90
N ASP A 18 10.43 -30.57 39.76
CA ASP A 18 11.29 -30.81 38.59
C ASP A 18 10.46 -31.10 37.32
N PHE A 19 9.35 -31.84 37.43
CA PHE A 19 8.43 -32.08 36.32
C PHE A 19 7.71 -30.81 35.82
N ILE A 20 7.34 -29.92 36.74
CA ILE A 20 6.73 -28.62 36.41
C ILE A 20 7.78 -27.66 35.84
N CYS A 21 9.02 -27.65 36.33
CA CYS A 21 10.06 -26.76 35.76
C CYS A 21 10.43 -27.12 34.32
N ASP A 22 10.36 -28.40 33.93
CA ASP A 22 10.72 -28.87 32.58
C ASP A 22 9.65 -28.62 31.50
N HIS A 23 8.39 -28.30 31.86
CA HIS A 23 7.28 -28.30 30.89
C HIS A 23 6.32 -27.09 30.95
N TYR A 24 6.56 -26.06 31.77
CA TYR A 24 5.54 -25.04 32.06
C TYR A 24 5.57 -23.73 31.25
N ILE A 25 6.53 -23.48 30.35
CA ILE A 25 6.57 -22.18 29.64
C ILE A 25 5.72 -22.15 28.36
N GLU A 26 5.44 -23.29 27.69
CA GLU A 26 4.70 -23.28 26.41
C GLU A 26 3.21 -23.64 26.53
N ILE A 27 2.79 -24.35 27.58
CA ILE A 27 1.37 -24.67 27.79
C ILE A 27 0.62 -23.49 28.44
N GLY A 28 1.31 -22.71 29.29
CA GLY A 28 0.72 -21.55 29.97
C GLY A 28 0.33 -20.40 29.03
N ALA A 29 1.11 -20.16 27.97
CA ALA A 29 0.85 -19.06 27.04
C ALA A 29 -0.38 -19.31 26.15
N GLY A 30 -0.62 -20.56 25.74
CA GLY A 30 -1.78 -20.92 24.93
C GLY A 30 -3.11 -20.90 25.68
N VAL A 31 -3.10 -21.30 26.97
CA VAL A 31 -4.31 -21.28 27.82
C VAL A 31 -4.67 -19.85 28.26
N ALA A 32 -3.67 -18.99 28.51
CA ALA A 32 -3.91 -17.59 28.86
C ALA A 32 -4.51 -16.77 27.69
N ALA A 33 -4.11 -17.06 26.45
CA ALA A 33 -4.67 -16.43 25.25
C ALA A 33 -6.12 -16.87 24.96
N LEU A 34 -6.51 -18.08 25.38
CA LEU A 34 -7.88 -18.60 25.25
C LEU A 34 -8.84 -18.15 26.36
N LEU A 35 -8.34 -17.68 27.51
CA LEU A 35 -9.16 -17.32 28.67
C LEU A 35 -9.09 -15.84 29.11
N GLY A 36 -8.29 -15.00 28.47
CA GLY A 36 -8.35 -13.54 28.66
C GLY A 36 -7.97 -13.03 30.06
N ILE A 37 -7.03 -13.68 30.76
CA ILE A 37 -6.55 -13.24 32.08
C ILE A 37 -5.12 -12.67 31.95
N SER A 38 -4.93 -11.40 32.31
CA SER A 38 -3.63 -10.72 32.37
C SER A 38 -2.99 -10.86 33.74
N TRP A 39 -1.71 -11.26 33.82
CA TRP A 39 -0.86 -11.02 35.00
C TRP A 39 0.59 -10.68 34.61
N ALA A 40 1.14 -9.70 35.31
CA ALA A 40 2.47 -9.14 35.16
C ALA A 40 3.48 -9.71 36.18
N VAL A 41 4.76 -9.57 35.82
CA VAL A 41 6.00 -9.56 36.63
C VAL A 41 6.70 -10.89 36.99
N GLY A 42 7.97 -11.02 36.55
CA GLY A 42 9.04 -11.48 37.46
C GLY A 42 10.15 -12.44 36.96
N ARG A 43 11.23 -11.88 36.38
CA ARG A 43 12.66 -12.29 36.41
C ARG A 43 13.16 -13.66 35.86
N ARG A 44 14.01 -13.51 34.83
CA ARG A 44 15.22 -14.25 34.37
C ARG A 44 15.76 -15.42 35.23
N THR A 45 15.97 -16.57 34.57
CA THR A 45 17.19 -17.40 34.64
C THR A 45 17.43 -18.08 33.29
N ALA A 46 18.71 -18.22 32.91
CA ALA A 46 19.21 -18.60 31.59
C ALA A 46 18.91 -20.07 31.19
N MET A 47 18.66 -20.30 29.88
CA MET A 47 18.55 -21.64 29.29
C MET A 47 19.93 -22.30 29.10
N PRO A 48 20.03 -23.64 29.18
CA PRO A 48 21.26 -24.37 28.87
C PRO A 48 21.57 -24.32 27.36
N PRO A 49 22.85 -24.26 26.97
CA PRO A 49 23.26 -24.36 25.58
C PRO A 49 23.34 -25.84 25.20
N ASP A 50 22.46 -26.30 24.30
CA ASP A 50 22.70 -27.35 23.30
C ASP A 50 21.40 -28.08 22.91
N ARG A 51 20.66 -27.50 21.96
CA ARG A 51 19.82 -28.22 20.97
C ARG A 51 19.82 -27.40 19.69
N GLN A 52 20.90 -27.52 18.93
CA GLN A 52 20.96 -26.97 17.58
C GLN A 52 20.07 -27.81 16.66
N ASN A 53 19.05 -27.15 16.09
CA ASN A 53 18.09 -27.62 15.06
C ASN A 53 16.89 -28.46 15.59
N PRO A 54 15.71 -27.85 15.83
CA PRO A 54 14.50 -28.64 16.05
C PRO A 54 14.09 -29.31 14.73
N ASP A 55 14.04 -30.65 14.71
CA ASP A 55 13.41 -31.42 13.63
C ASP A 55 12.04 -30.77 13.32
N SER A 56 11.80 -30.36 12.06
CA SER A 56 10.59 -29.63 11.66
C SER A 56 9.32 -30.30 12.21
N PHE A 57 8.54 -29.58 13.02
CA PHE A 57 7.33 -30.10 13.64
C PHE A 57 6.26 -30.42 12.58
N THR A 58 5.43 -31.42 12.87
CA THR A 58 4.33 -31.84 12.00
C THR A 58 3.12 -32.26 12.83
N ILE A 59 1.93 -32.00 12.30
CA ILE A 59 0.68 -32.53 12.81
C ILE A 59 0.21 -33.60 11.84
N VAL A 60 -0.04 -34.81 12.34
CA VAL A 60 -0.68 -35.86 11.55
C VAL A 60 -2.14 -35.93 11.94
N TYR A 61 -3.01 -35.72 10.95
CA TYR A 61 -4.45 -35.87 11.09
C TYR A 61 -4.85 -37.27 10.61
N SER A 62 -5.71 -37.94 11.39
CA SER A 62 -6.33 -39.20 10.99
C SER A 62 -7.72 -39.34 11.60
N THR A 63 -8.58 -40.17 11.01
CA THR A 63 -9.88 -40.55 11.60
C THR A 63 -9.92 -42.06 11.81
N VAL A 64 -10.57 -42.50 12.89
CA VAL A 64 -10.70 -43.92 13.26
C VAL A 64 -12.15 -44.26 13.63
N PRO A 65 -12.60 -45.52 13.45
CA PRO A 65 -14.01 -45.91 13.64
C PRO A 65 -14.49 -45.92 15.09
N SER A 66 -13.60 -45.86 16.08
CA SER A 66 -14.00 -45.88 17.49
C SER A 66 -12.93 -45.31 18.42
N MET A 67 -13.37 -44.96 19.64
CA MET A 67 -12.48 -44.48 20.69
C MET A 67 -11.49 -45.56 21.14
N GLU A 68 -11.89 -46.83 21.10
CA GLU A 68 -11.06 -47.98 21.42
C GLU A 68 -9.87 -48.08 20.46
N VAL A 69 -10.12 -48.03 19.15
CA VAL A 69 -9.09 -48.05 18.10
C VAL A 69 -8.19 -46.81 18.22
N GLY A 70 -8.77 -45.63 18.43
CA GLY A 70 -8.01 -44.40 18.63
C GLY A 70 -7.06 -44.46 19.83
N LYS A 71 -7.52 -45.01 20.96
CA LYS A 71 -6.69 -45.21 22.17
C LYS A 71 -5.60 -46.25 21.95
N GLU A 72 -5.86 -47.30 21.18
CA GLU A 72 -4.86 -48.31 20.86
C GLU A 72 -3.72 -47.72 20.02
N ILE A 73 -4.05 -47.02 18.93
CA ILE A 73 -3.09 -46.33 18.07
C ILE A 73 -2.33 -45.28 18.88
N ALA A 74 -3.02 -44.47 19.68
CA ALA A 74 -2.39 -43.43 20.49
C ALA A 74 -1.37 -44.03 21.49
N ARG A 75 -1.73 -45.11 22.18
CA ARG A 75 -0.81 -45.81 23.09
C ARG A 75 0.40 -46.39 22.37
N ALA A 76 0.21 -46.96 21.18
CA ALA A 76 1.32 -47.51 20.40
C ALA A 76 2.31 -46.43 19.98
N LEU A 77 1.82 -45.30 19.45
CA LEU A 77 2.65 -44.17 19.02
C LEU A 77 3.39 -43.50 20.18
N LEU A 78 2.71 -43.30 21.32
CA LEU A 78 3.31 -42.69 22.51
C LEU A 78 4.36 -43.63 23.16
N SER A 79 4.09 -44.94 23.23
CA SER A 79 5.02 -45.92 23.81
C SER A 79 6.32 -46.04 23.00
N ARG A 80 6.23 -45.87 21.68
CA ARG A 80 7.39 -45.88 20.76
C ARG A 80 8.11 -44.53 20.69
N LYS A 81 7.58 -43.48 21.35
CA LYS A 81 8.05 -42.08 21.25
C LYS A 81 8.02 -41.56 19.81
N ASP A 82 7.10 -42.07 19.00
CA ASP A 82 6.87 -41.61 17.63
C ASP A 82 5.95 -40.39 17.59
N ALA A 83 5.23 -40.09 18.68
CA ALA A 83 4.45 -38.87 18.87
C ALA A 83 4.70 -38.27 20.26
N ALA A 84 4.61 -36.94 20.36
CA ALA A 84 4.74 -36.23 21.64
C ALA A 84 3.39 -36.13 22.37
N CYS A 85 2.30 -35.89 21.63
CA CYS A 85 0.95 -35.75 22.17
C CYS A 85 -0.07 -36.10 21.08
N ILE A 86 -1.23 -36.64 21.48
CA ILE A 86 -2.30 -37.03 20.57
C ILE A 86 -3.64 -36.59 21.18
N ASN A 87 -4.39 -35.78 20.46
CA ASN A 87 -5.77 -35.45 20.83
C ASN A 87 -6.73 -36.44 20.17
N LEU A 88 -7.69 -36.96 20.94
CA LEU A 88 -8.77 -37.82 20.46
C LEU A 88 -10.08 -37.05 20.59
N ILE A 89 -10.71 -36.71 19.47
CA ILE A 89 -11.97 -35.94 19.43
C ILE A 89 -13.10 -36.88 19.01
N PRO A 90 -14.02 -37.25 19.93
CA PRO A 90 -15.12 -38.17 19.61
C PRO A 90 -16.27 -37.48 18.87
N ASN A 91 -17.21 -38.30 18.37
CA ASN A 91 -18.51 -37.91 17.81
C ASN A 91 -18.40 -37.03 16.55
N VAL A 92 -17.45 -37.35 15.67
CA VAL A 92 -17.33 -36.69 14.36
C VAL A 92 -18.12 -37.50 13.35
N VAL A 93 -19.01 -36.85 12.60
CA VAL A 93 -19.74 -37.50 11.50
C VAL A 93 -19.01 -37.25 10.19
N SER A 94 -18.54 -38.31 9.55
CA SER A 94 -17.86 -38.30 8.25
C SER A 94 -18.84 -38.77 7.17
N MET A 95 -19.10 -37.93 6.16
CA MET A 95 -19.89 -38.30 4.98
C MET A 95 -18.98 -38.41 3.76
N PHE A 96 -19.07 -39.51 3.01
CA PHE A 96 -18.18 -39.77 1.87
C PHE A 96 -18.86 -40.61 0.79
N ASN A 97 -18.32 -40.57 -0.43
CA ASN A 97 -18.83 -41.36 -1.54
C ASN A 97 -18.08 -42.69 -1.63
N TRP A 98 -18.77 -43.80 -1.40
CA TRP A 98 -18.20 -45.14 -1.46
C TRP A 98 -19.14 -46.09 -2.20
N GLY A 99 -18.60 -46.93 -3.09
CA GLY A 99 -19.39 -47.91 -3.84
C GLY A 99 -20.47 -47.33 -4.77
N GLY A 100 -20.42 -46.03 -5.10
CA GLY A 100 -21.40 -45.34 -5.94
C GLY A 100 -22.57 -44.69 -5.19
N GLY A 101 -22.50 -44.58 -3.86
CA GLY A 101 -23.47 -43.89 -3.01
C GLY A 101 -22.81 -43.03 -1.93
N ILE A 102 -23.59 -42.12 -1.32
CA ILE A 102 -23.14 -41.34 -0.16
C ILE A 102 -23.37 -42.20 1.09
N ASP A 103 -22.31 -42.41 1.85
CA ASP A 103 -22.29 -43.12 3.12
C ASP A 103 -21.97 -42.15 4.27
N GLU A 104 -22.33 -42.53 5.50
CA GLU A 104 -22.17 -41.73 6.72
C GLU A 104 -21.63 -42.62 7.86
N SER A 105 -20.55 -42.18 8.51
CA SER A 105 -19.96 -42.88 9.66
C SER A 105 -19.69 -41.95 10.84
N GLU A 106 -19.85 -42.45 12.06
CA GLU A 106 -19.32 -41.81 13.26
C GLU A 106 -17.87 -42.22 13.49
N GLU A 107 -16.99 -41.25 13.68
CA GLU A 107 -15.55 -41.42 13.79
C GLU A 107 -14.97 -40.62 14.95
N VAL A 108 -13.74 -40.98 15.31
CA VAL A 108 -12.90 -40.24 16.24
C VAL A 108 -11.74 -39.63 15.46
N VAL A 109 -11.55 -38.32 15.58
CA VAL A 109 -10.40 -37.63 14.97
C VAL A 109 -9.19 -37.78 15.89
N LEU A 110 -8.07 -38.17 15.31
CA LEU A 110 -6.74 -38.16 15.90
C LEU A 110 -5.95 -36.95 15.38
N ILE A 111 -5.51 -36.09 16.28
CA ILE A 111 -4.53 -35.03 15.99
C ILE A 111 -3.23 -35.39 16.69
N ILE A 112 -2.26 -35.90 15.93
CA ILE A 112 -1.00 -36.44 16.42
C ILE A 112 0.09 -35.39 16.21
N LYS A 113 0.70 -34.91 17.29
CA LYS A 113 1.77 -33.91 17.25
C LYS A 113 3.13 -34.60 17.32
N SER A 114 3.97 -34.41 16.31
CA SER A 114 5.28 -35.04 16.21
C SER A 114 6.26 -34.22 15.37
N THR A 115 7.36 -34.83 14.94
CA THR A 115 8.34 -34.26 14.00
C THR A 115 8.23 -34.96 12.64
N LYS A 116 8.59 -34.24 11.57
CA LYS A 116 8.57 -34.76 10.18
C LYS A 116 9.35 -36.07 10.04
N LYS A 117 10.46 -36.20 10.77
CA LYS A 117 11.30 -37.42 10.81
C LYS A 117 10.54 -38.66 11.27
N GLN A 118 9.54 -38.50 12.15
CA GLN A 118 8.76 -39.59 12.72
C GLN A 118 7.52 -39.93 11.88
N PHE A 119 7.13 -39.08 10.92
CA PHE A 119 5.95 -39.29 10.08
C PHE A 119 5.90 -40.68 9.41
N PRO A 120 6.99 -41.22 8.81
CA PRO A 120 6.94 -42.54 8.19
C PRO A 120 6.57 -43.66 9.18
N LYS A 121 7.01 -43.55 10.44
CA LYS A 121 6.71 -44.54 11.50
C LYS A 121 5.28 -44.38 12.03
N ILE A 122 4.81 -43.13 12.14
CA ILE A 122 3.43 -42.83 12.49
C ILE A 122 2.48 -43.42 11.44
N ASN A 123 2.75 -43.14 10.16
CA ASN A 123 1.99 -43.67 9.03
C ASN A 123 1.94 -45.20 9.04
N ALA A 124 3.09 -45.87 9.21
CA ALA A 124 3.15 -47.33 9.28
C ALA A 124 2.34 -47.90 10.46
N THR A 125 2.42 -47.27 11.64
CA THR A 125 1.68 -47.73 12.83
C THR A 125 0.18 -47.53 12.69
N ILE A 126 -0.26 -46.43 12.06
CA ILE A 126 -1.68 -46.23 11.75
C ILE A 126 -2.12 -47.31 10.76
N LEU A 127 -1.43 -47.47 9.62
CA LEU A 127 -1.79 -48.48 8.61
C LEU A 127 -1.83 -49.92 9.16
N GLU A 128 -0.93 -50.28 10.08
CA GLU A 128 -0.89 -51.59 10.73
C GLU A 128 -2.12 -51.85 11.61
N LYS A 129 -2.61 -50.82 12.31
CA LYS A 129 -3.64 -50.95 13.35
C LYS A 129 -5.02 -50.46 12.92
N HIS A 130 -5.11 -49.80 11.78
CA HIS A 130 -6.34 -49.20 11.31
C HIS A 130 -7.29 -50.25 10.70
N PRO A 131 -8.57 -50.32 11.10
CA PRO A 131 -9.52 -51.30 10.54
C PRO A 131 -9.91 -51.04 9.07
N TYR A 132 -9.91 -49.79 8.64
CA TYR A 132 -10.20 -49.43 7.24
C TYR A 132 -9.05 -49.76 6.31
N SER A 133 -9.40 -50.19 5.09
CA SER A 133 -8.44 -50.45 4.00
C SER A 133 -7.78 -49.18 3.47
N PHE A 134 -8.44 -48.02 3.64
CA PHE A 134 -7.97 -46.71 3.20
C PHE A 134 -8.19 -45.67 4.31
N PRO A 135 -7.36 -45.66 5.36
CA PRO A 135 -7.47 -44.64 6.41
C PRO A 135 -7.08 -43.26 5.89
N ALA A 136 -7.77 -42.22 6.37
CA ALA A 136 -7.32 -40.85 6.19
C ALA A 136 -6.06 -40.64 7.04
N ILE A 137 -4.93 -40.38 6.40
CA ILE A 137 -3.66 -40.03 7.06
C ILE A 137 -3.08 -38.83 6.32
N LEU A 138 -3.16 -37.65 6.94
CA LEU A 138 -2.70 -36.40 6.35
C LEU A 138 -1.55 -35.85 7.19
N GLU A 139 -0.39 -35.64 6.56
CA GLU A 139 0.69 -34.86 7.15
C GLU A 139 0.42 -33.37 6.93
N ILE A 140 0.33 -32.62 8.02
CA ILE A 140 0.15 -31.18 8.03
C ILE A 140 1.43 -30.57 8.61
N PRO A 141 2.32 -30.00 7.78
CA PRO A 141 3.56 -29.41 8.27
C PRO A 141 3.25 -28.26 9.22
N VAL A 142 3.82 -28.28 10.43
CA VAL A 142 3.77 -27.14 11.33
C VAL A 142 4.93 -26.23 10.92
N MET A 143 4.60 -25.26 10.07
CA MET A 143 5.47 -24.11 9.89
C MET A 143 5.49 -23.38 11.23
N ASN A 144 6.59 -23.50 11.96
CA ASN A 144 6.84 -22.63 13.08
C ASN A 144 6.79 -21.19 12.53
N LYS A 145 5.74 -20.44 12.85
CA LYS A 145 5.82 -18.98 12.95
C LYS A 145 6.73 -18.62 14.15
N GLU A 146 7.92 -19.19 14.21
CA GLU A 146 9.00 -18.78 15.10
C GLU A 146 9.54 -17.48 14.55
N ASN A 147 8.84 -16.41 14.95
CA ASN A 147 9.27 -15.02 14.95
C ASN A 147 10.14 -14.64 13.73
N LYS A 148 9.51 -14.31 12.59
CA LYS A 148 10.17 -13.65 11.45
C LYS A 148 11.15 -12.56 11.93
N GLU A 149 10.76 -11.85 12.98
CA GLU A 149 11.58 -10.83 13.66
C GLU A 149 12.91 -11.34 14.20
N ALA A 150 12.97 -12.58 14.73
CA ALA A 150 14.21 -13.20 15.19
C ALA A 150 15.13 -13.56 14.02
N GLU A 151 14.59 -14.04 12.89
CA GLU A 151 15.39 -14.27 11.67
C GLU A 151 15.93 -12.96 11.12
N TYR A 152 15.08 -11.94 10.99
CA TYR A 152 15.49 -10.59 10.61
C TYR A 152 16.54 -10.01 11.56
N THR A 153 16.40 -10.22 12.87
CA THR A 153 17.37 -9.77 13.87
C THR A 153 18.72 -10.45 13.66
N LYS A 154 18.74 -11.77 13.43
CA LYS A 154 19.99 -12.51 13.18
C LYS A 154 20.65 -12.09 11.86
N ALA A 155 19.86 -11.90 10.80
CA ALA A 155 20.35 -11.35 9.53
C ALA A 155 20.99 -9.96 9.72
N ALA A 156 20.31 -9.05 10.43
CA ALA A 156 20.83 -7.73 10.73
C ALA A 156 22.11 -7.79 11.60
N GLU A 157 22.21 -8.73 12.55
CA GLU A 157 23.41 -8.97 13.34
C GLU A 157 24.58 -9.52 12.53
N TYR A 158 24.31 -10.36 11.54
CA TYR A 158 25.31 -10.83 10.58
C TYR A 158 25.90 -9.63 9.81
N TRP A 159 25.04 -8.84 9.15
CA TRP A 159 25.48 -7.71 8.32
C TRP A 159 26.19 -6.60 9.11
N LYS A 160 25.86 -6.40 10.39
CA LYS A 160 26.61 -5.49 11.28
C LYS A 160 28.09 -5.86 11.43
N LYS A 161 28.45 -7.14 11.29
CA LYS A 161 29.82 -7.65 11.44
C LYS A 161 30.61 -7.64 10.12
N VAL A 162 29.92 -7.58 8.99
CA VAL A 162 30.52 -7.56 7.65
C VAL A 162 31.29 -6.25 7.42
N THR A 163 32.39 -6.32 6.65
CA THR A 163 33.19 -5.14 6.31
C THR A 163 32.41 -4.20 5.40
N ALA A 164 32.55 -2.89 5.63
CA ALA A 164 31.91 -1.85 4.84
C ALA A 164 32.75 -1.52 3.60
N ASP A 165 32.99 -2.52 2.75
CA ASP A 165 33.77 -2.41 1.51
C ASP A 165 33.22 -3.35 0.42
N LEU A 166 33.86 -3.33 -0.75
CA LEU A 166 33.42 -4.13 -1.90
C LEU A 166 33.45 -5.64 -1.59
N ASP A 167 34.43 -6.10 -0.83
CA ASP A 167 34.61 -7.52 -0.53
C ASP A 167 33.52 -8.02 0.44
N GLY A 168 33.21 -7.23 1.46
CA GLY A 168 32.11 -7.51 2.39
C GLY A 168 30.75 -7.58 1.68
N MET A 169 30.49 -6.68 0.73
CA MET A 169 29.23 -6.71 -0.05
C MET A 169 29.11 -7.91 -1.00
N LEU A 170 30.22 -8.58 -1.31
CA LEU A 170 30.28 -9.71 -2.24
C LEU A 170 30.60 -11.03 -1.54
N GLY A 171 30.70 -11.05 -0.20
CA GLY A 171 31.03 -12.25 0.56
C GLY A 171 32.35 -12.89 0.14
N GLY A 172 33.35 -12.11 -0.26
CA GLY A 172 34.64 -12.61 -0.77
C GLY A 172 34.67 -12.96 -2.27
N LEU A 173 33.58 -12.69 -3.01
CA LEU A 173 33.48 -12.94 -4.45
C LEU A 173 33.81 -11.71 -5.31
N GLY A 174 34.78 -10.90 -4.89
CA GLY A 174 35.19 -9.65 -5.55
C GLY A 174 35.47 -9.77 -7.05
N TYR A 175 35.96 -10.93 -7.50
CA TYR A 175 36.28 -11.20 -8.90
C TYR A 175 35.06 -11.20 -9.84
N LEU A 176 33.84 -11.33 -9.32
CA LEU A 176 32.60 -11.25 -10.10
C LEU A 176 32.14 -9.80 -10.34
N HIS A 177 32.75 -8.81 -9.67
CA HIS A 177 32.27 -7.44 -9.67
C HIS A 177 32.18 -6.81 -11.07
N GLU A 178 33.24 -6.89 -11.87
CA GLU A 178 33.29 -6.24 -13.18
C GLU A 178 32.23 -6.81 -14.13
N ALA A 179 32.16 -8.15 -14.22
CA ALA A 179 31.14 -8.83 -15.01
C ALA A 179 29.72 -8.51 -14.54
N ASP A 180 29.49 -8.42 -13.22
CA ASP A 180 28.21 -8.05 -12.64
C ASP A 180 27.77 -6.64 -13.08
N VAL A 181 28.70 -5.68 -13.04
CA VAL A 181 28.48 -4.27 -13.38
C VAL A 181 28.25 -4.10 -14.88
N GLU A 182 29.12 -4.64 -15.73
CA GLU A 182 29.03 -4.47 -17.19
C GLU A 182 27.69 -4.97 -17.73
N HIS A 183 27.27 -6.16 -17.30
CA HIS A 183 25.98 -6.70 -17.70
C HIS A 183 24.81 -5.90 -17.12
N SER A 184 24.94 -5.28 -15.95
CA SER A 184 23.88 -4.45 -15.36
C SER A 184 23.74 -3.12 -16.10
N LYS A 185 24.87 -2.52 -16.52
CA LYS A 185 24.89 -1.32 -17.38
C LYS A 185 24.28 -1.59 -18.74
N SER A 186 24.69 -2.67 -19.42
CA SER A 186 24.11 -3.05 -20.70
C SER A 186 22.60 -3.21 -20.59
N PHE A 187 22.15 -3.97 -19.59
CA PHE A 187 20.73 -4.18 -19.35
C PHE A 187 19.97 -2.87 -19.10
N LEU A 188 20.50 -1.98 -18.26
CA LEU A 188 19.88 -0.68 -18.00
C LEU A 188 19.85 0.20 -19.25
N ASN A 189 20.89 0.16 -20.10
CA ASN A 189 20.93 0.86 -21.38
C ASN A 189 19.85 0.35 -22.34
N ASP A 190 19.69 -0.97 -22.43
CA ASP A 190 18.68 -1.61 -23.28
C ASP A 190 17.27 -1.18 -22.82
N LEU A 191 17.01 -1.24 -21.51
CA LEU A 191 15.76 -0.78 -20.90
C LEU A 191 15.50 0.71 -21.21
N CYS A 192 16.53 1.55 -21.09
CA CYS A 192 16.44 2.99 -21.40
C CYS A 192 16.07 3.25 -22.85
N THR A 193 16.67 2.50 -23.75
CA THR A 193 16.52 2.67 -25.20
C THR A 193 15.17 2.13 -25.68
N GLU A 194 14.78 0.93 -25.24
CA GLU A 194 13.55 0.27 -25.67
C GLU A 194 12.31 1.01 -25.17
N TYR A 195 12.31 1.46 -23.90
CA TYR A 195 11.13 2.04 -23.25
C TYR A 195 11.14 3.56 -23.16
N HIS A 196 12.14 4.24 -23.73
CA HIS A 196 12.30 5.70 -23.64
C HIS A 196 12.19 6.20 -22.19
N PHE A 197 12.87 5.47 -21.32
CA PHE A 197 12.68 5.54 -19.88
C PHE A 197 13.35 6.78 -19.28
N PRO A 198 12.63 7.59 -18.48
CA PRO A 198 13.20 8.78 -17.85
C PRO A 198 14.21 8.41 -16.75
N THR A 199 15.34 9.10 -16.70
CA THR A 199 16.44 8.78 -15.77
C THR A 199 16.68 9.89 -14.74
N LYS A 200 15.64 10.31 -14.01
CA LYS A 200 15.78 11.38 -13.00
C LYS A 200 16.18 10.82 -11.64
N ILE A 201 15.42 9.85 -11.12
CA ILE A 201 15.59 9.37 -9.75
C ILE A 201 15.46 7.84 -9.64
N ALA A 202 16.40 7.24 -8.91
CA ALA A 202 16.46 5.82 -8.62
C ALA A 202 16.41 5.55 -7.12
N LEU A 203 16.01 4.34 -6.75
CA LEU A 203 16.12 3.79 -5.40
C LEU A 203 16.99 2.52 -5.44
N ASP A 204 18.06 2.50 -4.66
CA ASP A 204 18.93 1.33 -4.46
C ASP A 204 18.52 0.63 -3.15
N CYS A 205 17.93 -0.56 -3.25
CA CYS A 205 17.40 -1.33 -2.13
C CYS A 205 18.40 -2.39 -1.66
N GLY A 206 18.67 -2.44 -0.36
CA GLY A 206 19.79 -3.23 0.16
C GLY A 206 21.11 -2.70 -0.39
N CYS A 207 21.24 -1.37 -0.43
CA CYS A 207 22.30 -0.73 -1.20
C CYS A 207 23.71 -1.04 -0.67
N GLY A 208 23.82 -1.49 0.58
CA GLY A 208 25.08 -1.62 1.28
C GLY A 208 25.87 -0.32 1.22
N VAL A 209 27.16 -0.41 0.90
CA VAL A 209 28.02 0.79 0.73
C VAL A 209 27.76 1.55 -0.58
N GLY A 210 26.74 1.18 -1.35
CA GLY A 210 26.36 1.82 -2.61
C GLY A 210 27.15 1.32 -3.82
N ARG A 211 27.47 0.02 -3.86
CA ARG A 211 28.20 -0.61 -4.98
C ARG A 211 27.46 -0.45 -6.31
N VAL A 212 26.16 -0.76 -6.31
CA VAL A 212 25.30 -0.64 -7.49
C VAL A 212 25.06 0.83 -7.82
N THR A 213 24.79 1.66 -6.80
CA THR A 213 24.72 3.11 -6.96
C THR A 213 25.94 3.67 -7.69
N LYS A 214 27.15 3.37 -7.22
CA LYS A 214 28.41 3.88 -7.79
C LYS A 214 28.62 3.41 -9.23
N SER A 215 28.46 2.11 -9.45
CA SER A 215 28.93 1.48 -10.68
C SER A 215 27.86 1.33 -11.76
N VAL A 216 26.57 1.48 -11.44
CA VAL A 216 25.46 1.27 -12.40
C VAL A 216 24.54 2.48 -12.45
N LEU A 217 23.94 2.88 -11.32
CA LEU A 217 22.87 3.88 -11.33
C LEU A 217 23.38 5.32 -11.53
N ALA A 218 24.51 5.68 -10.91
CA ALA A 218 25.02 7.05 -10.94
C ALA A 218 25.43 7.53 -12.34
N GLU A 219 25.62 6.63 -13.30
CA GLU A 219 25.88 6.99 -14.71
C GLU A 219 24.64 7.57 -15.40
N LYS A 220 23.43 7.15 -15.01
CA LYS A 220 22.19 7.50 -15.70
C LYS A 220 21.29 8.44 -14.92
N PHE A 221 21.24 8.28 -13.59
CA PHE A 221 20.30 9.01 -12.76
C PHE A 221 20.92 10.27 -12.16
N ASP A 222 20.11 11.31 -12.01
CA ASP A 222 20.50 12.58 -11.39
C ASP A 222 20.56 12.45 -9.86
N LYS A 223 19.63 11.69 -9.29
CA LYS A 223 19.49 11.44 -7.85
C LYS A 223 19.27 9.95 -7.56
N ILE A 224 19.91 9.42 -6.52
CA ILE A 224 19.76 8.03 -6.11
C ILE A 224 19.53 7.95 -4.60
N ASP A 225 18.32 7.59 -4.20
CA ASP A 225 18.01 7.28 -2.80
C ASP A 225 18.58 5.91 -2.43
N LEU A 226 18.99 5.76 -1.18
CA LEU A 226 19.62 4.56 -0.64
C LEU A 226 18.76 4.03 0.50
N VAL A 227 18.47 2.73 0.50
CA VAL A 227 17.86 2.06 1.67
C VAL A 227 18.63 0.82 2.05
N ASP A 228 18.99 0.73 3.33
CA ASP A 228 19.66 -0.43 3.92
C ASP A 228 19.34 -0.51 5.42
N VAL A 229 19.28 -1.72 5.99
CA VAL A 229 19.05 -1.92 7.42
C VAL A 229 20.31 -1.60 8.25
N THR A 230 21.49 -1.60 7.63
CA THR A 230 22.78 -1.44 8.29
C THR A 230 23.30 -0.01 8.19
N GLU A 231 23.11 0.77 9.26
CA GLU A 231 23.50 2.19 9.34
C GLU A 231 24.96 2.45 8.92
N ARG A 232 25.88 1.58 9.34
CA ARG A 232 27.31 1.71 9.03
C ARG A 232 27.55 1.80 7.51
N PHE A 233 26.84 1.00 6.72
CA PHE A 233 27.00 1.01 5.27
C PHE A 233 26.54 2.33 4.66
N LEU A 234 25.41 2.86 5.12
CA LEU A 234 24.88 4.15 4.67
C LEU A 234 25.76 5.34 5.08
N ILE A 235 26.46 5.25 6.22
CA ILE A 235 27.45 6.24 6.64
C ILE A 235 28.70 6.17 5.75
N THR A 236 29.14 4.96 5.39
CA THR A 236 30.33 4.75 4.54
C THR A 236 30.08 5.05 3.05
N ALA A 237 28.83 4.95 2.57
CA ALA A 237 28.50 5.08 1.15
C ALA A 237 29.05 6.37 0.49
N PRO A 238 28.90 7.60 1.03
CA PRO A 238 29.46 8.80 0.41
C PRO A 238 30.98 8.73 0.19
N SER A 239 31.72 8.20 1.16
CA SER A 239 33.17 8.01 1.05
C SER A 239 33.53 6.95 0.01
N TYR A 240 32.76 5.86 -0.08
CA TYR A 240 32.95 4.80 -1.08
C TYR A 240 32.68 5.30 -2.51
N LEU A 241 31.63 6.10 -2.71
CA LEU A 241 31.27 6.68 -4.01
C LEU A 241 32.30 7.71 -4.48
N GLY A 242 32.90 8.45 -3.56
CA GLY A 242 33.80 9.56 -3.86
C GLY A 242 33.05 10.89 -4.03
N PRO A 243 33.78 12.02 -4.00
CA PRO A 243 33.17 13.36 -3.87
C PRO A 243 32.21 13.71 -5.00
N GLU A 244 32.56 13.38 -6.24
CA GLU A 244 31.73 13.66 -7.42
C GLU A 244 30.38 12.93 -7.38
N LEU A 245 30.40 11.60 -7.21
CA LEU A 245 29.20 10.79 -7.22
C LEU A 245 28.38 10.92 -5.93
N SER A 246 29.02 11.26 -4.81
CA SER A 246 28.31 11.48 -3.53
C SER A 246 27.29 12.61 -3.60
N SER A 247 27.47 13.59 -4.50
CA SER A 247 26.51 14.67 -4.73
C SER A 247 25.17 14.17 -5.29
N LYS A 248 25.17 13.01 -5.96
CA LYS A 248 23.97 12.35 -6.49
C LYS A 248 23.21 11.55 -5.42
N ILE A 249 23.81 11.30 -4.25
CA ILE A 249 23.13 10.55 -3.19
C ILE A 249 21.94 11.36 -2.67
N GLY A 250 20.79 10.69 -2.74
CA GLY A 250 19.46 11.01 -2.26
C GLY A 250 19.29 11.08 -0.76
N ILE A 251 18.09 10.70 -0.33
CA ILE A 251 17.79 10.36 1.04
C ILE A 251 18.42 8.99 1.35
N LYS A 252 18.96 8.84 2.55
CA LYS A 252 19.50 7.57 3.07
C LYS A 252 18.56 7.05 4.14
N TYR A 253 17.80 6.01 3.81
CA TYR A 253 16.86 5.34 4.70
C TYR A 253 17.57 4.19 5.41
N CYS A 254 17.81 4.33 6.71
CA CYS A 254 18.32 3.24 7.54
C CYS A 254 17.16 2.36 8.00
N CYS A 255 16.65 1.51 7.11
CA CYS A 255 15.39 0.80 7.28
C CYS A 255 15.43 -0.62 6.70
N ALA A 256 14.79 -1.55 7.39
CA ALA A 256 14.58 -2.90 6.89
C ALA A 256 13.45 -2.90 5.83
N LEU A 257 13.64 -3.61 4.72
CA LEU A 257 12.73 -3.52 3.57
C LEU A 257 11.29 -3.96 3.88
N GLN A 258 11.09 -4.89 4.81
CA GLN A 258 9.77 -5.29 5.28
C GLN A 258 8.97 -4.14 5.91
N ASN A 259 9.66 -3.15 6.49
CA ASN A 259 9.08 -1.96 7.10
C ASN A 259 9.22 -0.70 6.22
N PHE A 260 9.96 -0.79 5.12
CA PHE A 260 10.25 0.35 4.26
C PHE A 260 9.07 0.67 3.34
N HIS A 261 8.66 1.93 3.36
CA HIS A 261 7.58 2.47 2.53
C HIS A 261 8.15 3.56 1.61
N PRO A 262 8.62 3.20 0.41
CA PRO A 262 9.12 4.17 -0.56
C PRO A 262 8.01 5.14 -0.97
N PHE A 263 8.37 6.40 -1.26
CA PHE A 263 7.38 7.40 -1.64
C PHE A 263 6.69 7.05 -2.96
N PHE A 264 5.35 7.15 -2.96
CA PHE A 264 4.56 6.87 -4.14
C PHE A 264 5.00 7.72 -5.35
N GLY A 265 5.03 7.13 -6.55
CA GLY A 265 5.21 7.87 -7.80
C GLY A 265 6.53 8.64 -7.89
N MET A 266 7.51 8.31 -7.07
CA MET A 266 8.77 9.03 -6.97
C MET A 266 9.79 8.46 -7.95
N TYR A 267 9.93 7.14 -8.01
CA TYR A 267 11.08 6.50 -8.61
C TYR A 267 10.85 6.17 -10.08
N ASN A 268 11.85 6.48 -10.91
CA ASN A 268 11.93 5.92 -12.24
C ASN A 268 12.28 4.42 -12.12
N ILE A 269 13.32 4.08 -11.36
CA ILE A 269 13.73 2.70 -11.16
C ILE A 269 13.84 2.38 -9.68
N ILE A 270 13.43 1.18 -9.30
CA ILE A 270 13.73 0.59 -7.99
C ILE A 270 14.58 -0.64 -8.26
N TRP A 271 15.82 -0.59 -7.79
CA TRP A 271 16.81 -1.64 -7.99
C TRP A 271 16.97 -2.45 -6.70
N MET A 272 16.74 -3.75 -6.79
CA MET A 272 16.91 -4.71 -5.70
C MET A 272 17.94 -5.74 -6.14
N GLN A 273 19.12 -5.73 -5.53
CA GLN A 273 20.16 -6.69 -5.85
C GLN A 273 20.66 -7.43 -4.61
N TRP A 274 20.57 -8.77 -4.63
CA TRP A 274 21.00 -9.66 -3.55
C TRP A 274 20.47 -9.30 -2.16
N VAL A 275 19.18 -8.94 -2.12
CA VAL A 275 18.49 -8.56 -0.88
C VAL A 275 17.10 -9.18 -0.77
N SER A 276 16.53 -9.69 -1.87
CA SER A 276 15.17 -10.26 -1.81
C SER A 276 15.15 -11.54 -0.96
N GLY A 277 16.26 -12.27 -0.90
CA GLY A 277 16.43 -13.42 -0.01
C GLY A 277 16.35 -13.07 1.47
N GLN A 278 16.62 -11.82 1.84
CA GLN A 278 16.52 -11.37 3.24
C GLN A 278 15.07 -11.19 3.69
N LEU A 279 14.08 -11.23 2.79
CA LEU A 279 12.66 -11.12 3.10
C LEU A 279 11.98 -12.48 3.08
N HIS A 280 10.99 -12.72 3.95
CA HIS A 280 10.05 -13.83 3.76
C HIS A 280 9.13 -13.56 2.57
N ASP A 281 8.46 -14.59 2.06
CA ASP A 281 7.63 -14.49 0.84
C ASP A 281 6.49 -13.46 0.96
N ASP A 282 5.77 -13.45 2.08
CA ASP A 282 4.73 -12.44 2.32
C ASP A 282 5.31 -11.03 2.34
N ASP A 283 6.45 -10.85 2.99
CA ASP A 283 7.07 -9.53 3.16
C ASP A 283 7.72 -9.04 1.87
N LEU A 284 8.27 -9.94 1.05
CA LEU A 284 8.75 -9.65 -0.29
C LEU A 284 7.58 -9.24 -1.19
N LYS A 285 6.46 -9.97 -1.16
CA LYS A 285 5.25 -9.60 -1.90
C LYS A 285 4.76 -8.21 -1.50
N GLU A 286 4.57 -7.97 -0.20
CA GLU A 286 4.10 -6.67 0.30
C GLU A 286 5.09 -5.55 -0.05
N PHE A 287 6.39 -5.81 0.05
CA PHE A 287 7.41 -4.84 -0.36
C PHE A 287 7.35 -4.54 -1.87
N LEU A 288 7.21 -5.55 -2.72
CA LEU A 288 7.06 -5.38 -4.16
C LEU A 288 5.79 -4.60 -4.53
N ILE A 289 4.69 -4.79 -3.80
CA ILE A 289 3.47 -3.99 -3.94
C ILE A 289 3.75 -2.51 -3.61
N ARG A 290 4.47 -2.24 -2.51
CA ARG A 290 4.89 -0.88 -2.15
C ARG A 290 5.84 -0.27 -3.18
N CYS A 291 6.81 -1.05 -3.68
CA CYS A 291 7.71 -0.61 -4.76
C CYS A 291 6.93 -0.26 -6.03
N LYS A 292 5.95 -1.08 -6.42
CA LYS A 292 5.09 -0.85 -7.59
C LYS A 292 4.39 0.51 -7.50
N GLN A 293 3.90 0.86 -6.31
CA GLN A 293 3.27 2.15 -6.04
C GLN A 293 4.27 3.31 -6.05
N ALA A 294 5.50 3.06 -5.64
CA ALA A 294 6.57 4.05 -5.64
C ALA A 294 7.15 4.37 -7.01
N LEU A 295 6.81 3.57 -8.03
CA LEU A 295 7.17 3.84 -9.41
C LEU A 295 6.37 4.98 -10.02
N LEU A 296 7.01 5.76 -10.90
CA LEU A 296 6.32 6.72 -11.76
C LEU A 296 5.29 5.99 -12.65
N PRO A 297 4.02 6.44 -12.67
CA PRO A 297 2.97 5.77 -13.43
C PRO A 297 3.33 5.55 -14.89
N ARG A 298 3.13 4.33 -15.39
CA ARG A 298 3.39 3.89 -16.79
C ARG A 298 4.84 3.99 -17.26
N GLN A 299 5.77 4.42 -16.41
CA GLN A 299 7.15 4.76 -16.82
C GLN A 299 8.22 4.25 -15.84
N GLY A 300 7.85 3.52 -14.79
CA GLY A 300 8.80 2.98 -13.82
C GLY A 300 9.06 1.48 -13.94
N PHE A 301 10.21 1.04 -13.44
CA PHE A 301 10.61 -0.38 -13.43
C PHE A 301 11.11 -0.84 -12.06
N ILE A 302 10.75 -2.07 -11.68
CA ILE A 302 11.43 -2.79 -10.59
C ILE A 302 12.41 -3.75 -11.24
N VAL A 303 13.68 -3.64 -10.86
CA VAL A 303 14.72 -4.59 -11.25
C VAL A 303 15.05 -5.45 -10.04
N LEU A 304 14.72 -6.73 -10.10
CA LEU A 304 15.11 -7.71 -9.10
C LEU A 304 16.20 -8.60 -9.68
N LYS A 305 17.38 -8.53 -9.06
CA LYS A 305 18.56 -9.32 -9.41
C LYS A 305 19.01 -10.10 -8.19
N ASP A 306 18.73 -11.39 -8.18
CA ASP A 306 19.05 -12.22 -7.04
C ASP A 306 19.49 -13.62 -7.45
N ASN A 307 19.95 -14.39 -6.47
CA ASN A 307 20.24 -15.81 -6.67
C ASN A 307 18.92 -16.57 -6.87
N ILE A 308 18.89 -17.43 -7.88
CA ILE A 308 17.75 -18.32 -8.15
C ILE A 308 18.24 -19.76 -8.02
N SER A 309 17.56 -20.53 -7.17
CA SER A 309 17.81 -21.96 -7.02
C SER A 309 17.38 -22.70 -8.30
N PRO A 310 18.20 -23.61 -8.84
CA PRO A 310 17.81 -24.45 -9.97
C PRO A 310 16.77 -25.50 -9.57
N ASN A 311 16.57 -25.75 -8.27
CA ASN A 311 15.66 -26.73 -7.69
C ASN A 311 14.73 -26.03 -6.68
N ASP A 312 14.39 -26.70 -5.58
CA ASP A 312 13.61 -26.13 -4.49
C ASP A 312 14.31 -24.93 -3.82
N SER A 313 13.51 -24.04 -3.24
CA SER A 313 13.98 -22.94 -2.41
C SER A 313 14.72 -23.47 -1.18
N TYR A 314 15.83 -22.84 -0.80
CA TYR A 314 16.58 -23.21 0.39
C TYR A 314 16.93 -21.99 1.24
N TYR A 315 17.16 -22.23 2.54
CA TYR A 315 17.52 -21.20 3.52
C TYR A 315 18.99 -21.35 3.91
N ASP A 316 19.74 -20.26 3.84
CA ASP A 316 21.11 -20.16 4.32
C ASP A 316 21.10 -19.73 5.80
N GLN A 317 21.70 -20.56 6.66
CA GLN A 317 21.76 -20.33 8.09
C GLN A 317 22.89 -19.37 8.51
N VAL A 318 23.80 -19.03 7.61
CA VAL A 318 24.96 -18.17 7.88
C VAL A 318 24.54 -16.71 7.85
N ASP A 319 23.90 -16.29 6.76
CA ASP A 319 23.44 -14.91 6.54
C ASP A 319 21.92 -14.74 6.72
N HIS A 320 21.23 -15.82 7.10
CA HIS A 320 19.80 -15.87 7.39
C HIS A 320 18.92 -15.47 6.20
N SER A 321 19.30 -15.90 4.99
CA SER A 321 18.62 -15.55 3.75
C SER A 321 18.04 -16.75 2.99
N TRP A 322 17.02 -16.49 2.17
CA TRP A 322 16.41 -17.45 1.25
C TRP A 322 16.99 -17.32 -0.16
N THR A 323 17.34 -18.46 -0.76
CA THR A 323 17.52 -18.55 -2.22
C THR A 323 16.32 -19.26 -2.81
N ARG A 324 15.52 -18.55 -3.60
CA ARG A 324 14.23 -19.05 -4.11
C ARG A 324 14.36 -19.79 -5.42
N GLY A 325 13.55 -20.82 -5.61
CA GLY A 325 13.29 -21.38 -6.94
C GLY A 325 12.57 -20.37 -7.84
N ARG A 326 12.74 -20.50 -9.17
CA ARG A 326 12.14 -19.58 -10.15
C ARG A 326 10.62 -19.52 -10.02
N ASP A 327 9.95 -20.66 -9.88
CA ASP A 327 8.49 -20.72 -9.86
C ASP A 327 7.89 -20.05 -8.61
N ALA A 328 8.52 -20.19 -7.44
CA ALA A 328 8.11 -19.48 -6.23
C ALA A 328 8.23 -17.96 -6.40
N LEU A 329 9.31 -17.48 -7.04
CA LEU A 329 9.48 -16.06 -7.31
C LEU A 329 8.46 -15.54 -8.34
N LEU A 330 8.10 -16.34 -9.34
CA LEU A 330 7.02 -16.01 -10.29
C LEU A 330 5.65 -15.93 -9.61
N GLU A 331 5.38 -16.82 -8.66
CA GLU A 331 4.14 -16.80 -7.88
C GLU A 331 4.05 -15.52 -7.04
N ILE A 332 5.14 -15.14 -6.37
CA ILE A 332 5.22 -13.85 -5.64
C ILE A 332 4.97 -12.66 -6.57
N PHE A 333 5.57 -12.63 -7.77
CA PHE A 333 5.31 -11.55 -8.73
C PHE A 333 3.87 -11.53 -9.19
N LYS A 334 3.28 -12.69 -9.46
CA LYS A 334 1.88 -12.81 -9.84
C LYS A 334 0.95 -12.30 -8.74
N GLU A 335 1.21 -12.66 -7.48
CA GLU A 335 0.45 -12.16 -6.33
C GLU A 335 0.62 -10.65 -6.12
N ALA A 336 1.82 -10.13 -6.36
CA ALA A 336 2.11 -8.69 -6.33
C ALA A 336 1.54 -7.93 -7.55
N ASP A 337 0.91 -8.62 -8.49
CA ASP A 337 0.40 -8.07 -9.75
C ASP A 337 1.52 -7.36 -10.54
N LEU A 338 2.61 -8.10 -10.70
CA LEU A 338 3.77 -7.78 -11.50
C LEU A 338 3.94 -8.85 -12.60
N SER A 339 4.44 -8.41 -13.73
CA SER A 339 4.60 -9.16 -14.99
C SER A 339 6.02 -9.01 -15.48
N ILE A 340 6.59 -10.02 -16.12
CA ILE A 340 8.00 -9.96 -16.52
C ILE A 340 8.13 -9.28 -17.88
N VAL A 341 8.98 -8.27 -17.98
CA VAL A 341 9.28 -7.59 -19.27
C VAL A 341 10.46 -8.20 -19.97
N SER A 342 11.47 -8.53 -19.18
CA SER A 342 12.75 -8.99 -19.68
C SER A 342 13.36 -9.94 -18.65
N GLU A 343 13.87 -11.05 -19.14
CA GLU A 343 14.56 -12.05 -18.33
C GLU A 343 15.89 -12.34 -19.02
N SER A 344 16.99 -12.21 -18.27
CA SER A 344 18.31 -12.59 -18.77
C SER A 344 18.79 -13.82 -18.01
N LYS A 345 18.81 -14.95 -18.72
CA LYS A 345 19.14 -16.28 -18.17
C LYS A 345 20.60 -16.43 -17.73
N LEU A 346 21.51 -15.53 -18.13
CA LEU A 346 22.94 -15.69 -17.83
C LEU A 346 23.27 -15.54 -16.32
N THR A 347 22.40 -14.87 -15.54
CA THR A 347 22.63 -14.60 -14.09
C THR A 347 21.33 -14.46 -13.28
N SER A 348 20.28 -15.25 -13.59
CA SER A 348 19.10 -15.32 -12.70
C SER A 348 18.33 -14.00 -12.52
N ARG A 349 18.17 -13.21 -13.58
CA ARG A 349 17.54 -11.88 -13.50
C ARG A 349 16.07 -11.95 -13.85
N ILE A 350 15.21 -11.43 -12.99
CA ILE A 350 13.79 -11.26 -13.31
C ILE A 350 13.43 -9.77 -13.22
N VAL A 351 13.01 -9.20 -14.35
CA VAL A 351 12.59 -7.79 -14.42
C VAL A 351 11.09 -7.77 -14.47
N ALA A 352 10.50 -7.23 -13.42
CA ALA A 352 9.05 -7.19 -13.27
C ALA A 352 8.52 -5.76 -13.52
N ARG A 353 7.61 -5.64 -14.47
CA ARG A 353 6.76 -4.49 -14.80
C ARG A 353 5.36 -4.71 -14.30
N TRP A 354 4.66 -3.63 -14.09
CA TRP A 354 3.23 -3.64 -13.95
C TRP A 354 2.54 -3.60 -15.34
N MET A 355 1.75 -4.62 -15.68
CA MET A 355 1.07 -4.72 -16.98
C MET A 355 -0.34 -4.11 -17.02
N GLY A 356 -0.89 -3.69 -15.88
CA GLY A 356 -2.21 -3.07 -15.82
C GLY A 356 -3.36 -4.03 -16.12
N SER A 357 -4.53 -3.70 -15.56
CA SER A 357 -5.84 -4.36 -15.70
C SER A 357 -6.04 -5.71 -15.00
N ARG A 358 -6.62 -5.63 -13.80
CA ARG A 358 -7.69 -6.56 -13.40
C ARG A 358 -8.99 -6.02 -14.01
N ASP A 359 -9.68 -6.85 -14.79
CA ASP A 359 -10.99 -6.53 -15.33
C ASP A 359 -12.06 -6.92 -14.30
N TYR A 360 -12.86 -5.95 -13.84
CA TYR A 360 -14.06 -6.19 -13.04
C TYR A 360 -15.29 -5.93 -13.93
N VAL A 361 -16.03 -6.97 -14.27
CA VAL A 361 -17.32 -6.81 -14.94
C VAL A 361 -18.39 -6.75 -13.86
N VAL A 362 -19.10 -5.61 -13.75
CA VAL A 362 -20.11 -5.37 -12.72
C VAL A 362 -21.34 -4.75 -13.35
N GLU A 363 -22.38 -5.56 -13.58
CA GLU A 363 -23.61 -5.09 -14.23
C GLU A 363 -24.48 -4.26 -13.27
N PHE A 364 -25.07 -3.17 -13.76
CA PHE A 364 -26.04 -2.36 -13.04
C PHE A 364 -27.39 -2.53 -13.74
N GLU A 365 -28.43 -2.91 -12.99
CA GLU A 365 -29.80 -2.74 -13.48
C GLU A 365 -30.26 -1.31 -13.16
N LEU A 366 -30.67 -0.60 -14.19
CA LEU A 366 -31.21 0.75 -14.11
C LEU A 366 -32.63 0.73 -14.66
N ASP A 367 -33.61 0.54 -13.79
CA ASP A 367 -35.00 0.83 -14.11
C ASP A 367 -35.23 2.33 -13.99
N TYR A 368 -35.16 3.05 -15.12
CA TYR A 368 -35.41 4.49 -15.12
C TYR A 368 -36.59 4.90 -15.98
N VAL A 369 -37.33 5.90 -15.48
CA VAL A 369 -38.37 6.65 -16.17
C VAL A 369 -37.96 8.11 -16.08
N LEU A 370 -37.65 8.75 -17.22
CA LEU A 370 -37.34 10.19 -17.28
C LEU A 370 -38.46 11.00 -16.57
N ASN A 371 -38.16 11.52 -15.38
CA ASN A 371 -39.05 12.45 -14.70
C ASN A 371 -39.00 13.81 -15.43
N TYR A 372 -40.16 14.29 -15.85
CA TYR A 372 -40.34 15.54 -16.60
C TYR A 372 -40.26 16.81 -15.74
N ASP A 373 -40.00 16.67 -14.45
CA ASP A 373 -39.95 17.79 -13.50
C ASP A 373 -38.58 18.52 -13.48
N GLY A 374 -37.61 18.04 -14.27
CA GLY A 374 -36.27 18.62 -14.33
C GLY A 374 -35.35 18.18 -13.19
N SER A 375 -35.74 17.20 -12.39
CA SER A 375 -34.88 16.61 -11.36
C SER A 375 -33.89 15.59 -11.95
N ALA A 376 -32.66 15.56 -11.44
CA ALA A 376 -31.70 14.52 -11.77
C ALA A 376 -32.11 13.22 -11.06
N VAL A 377 -31.86 12.07 -11.70
CA VAL A 377 -32.18 10.76 -11.10
C VAL A 377 -30.94 9.88 -11.05
N GLU A 378 -30.77 9.23 -9.90
CA GLU A 378 -29.61 8.45 -9.52
C GLU A 378 -29.97 6.96 -9.45
N SER A 379 -29.05 6.09 -9.87
CA SER A 379 -29.16 4.64 -9.68
C SER A 379 -28.91 4.23 -8.23
N ASN A 380 -29.21 2.97 -7.91
CA ASN A 380 -28.62 2.34 -6.73
C ASN A 380 -27.08 2.39 -6.80
N ALA A 381 -26.44 2.57 -5.65
CA ALA A 381 -24.99 2.59 -5.55
C ALA A 381 -24.44 1.17 -5.40
N ILE A 382 -23.38 0.84 -6.16
CA ILE A 382 -22.66 -0.42 -6.04
C ILE A 382 -21.27 -0.16 -5.46
N VAL A 383 -20.85 -0.96 -4.50
CA VAL A 383 -19.52 -0.84 -3.89
C VAL A 383 -18.53 -1.69 -4.67
N VAL A 384 -17.55 -1.03 -5.30
CA VAL A 384 -16.44 -1.68 -6.01
C VAL A 384 -15.16 -0.90 -5.69
N CYS A 385 -14.11 -1.60 -5.26
CA CYS A 385 -12.83 -1.00 -4.87
C CYS A 385 -12.97 0.10 -3.79
N ASP A 386 -13.78 -0.15 -2.76
CA ASP A 386 -14.04 0.76 -1.62
C ASP A 386 -14.61 2.13 -2.01
N ARG A 387 -15.19 2.21 -3.21
CA ARG A 387 -15.96 3.34 -3.72
C ARG A 387 -17.39 2.89 -4.03
N GLN A 388 -18.33 3.76 -3.72
CA GLN A 388 -19.71 3.65 -4.19
C GLN A 388 -19.81 4.29 -5.56
N TRP A 389 -20.17 3.49 -6.55
CA TRP A 389 -20.40 3.90 -7.94
C TRP A 389 -21.89 3.98 -8.18
N PHE A 390 -22.34 5.03 -8.86
CA PHE A 390 -23.72 5.22 -9.24
C PHE A 390 -23.80 6.01 -10.55
N VAL A 391 -24.90 5.86 -11.27
CA VAL A 391 -25.14 6.57 -12.54
C VAL A 391 -26.17 7.65 -12.29
N VAL A 392 -25.89 8.86 -12.76
CA VAL A 392 -26.77 10.02 -12.66
C VAL A 392 -27.19 10.48 -14.06
N CYS A 393 -28.49 10.67 -14.23
CA CYS A 393 -29.06 11.25 -15.44
C CYS A 393 -29.46 12.71 -15.17
N HIS A 394 -28.87 13.66 -15.91
CA HIS A 394 -29.17 15.09 -15.83
C HIS A 394 -30.04 15.54 -17.00
N PRO A 395 -31.10 16.33 -16.78
CA PRO A 395 -31.82 17.00 -17.86
C PRO A 395 -30.96 18.12 -18.50
N VAL A 396 -31.11 18.33 -19.81
CA VAL A 396 -30.38 19.39 -20.52
C VAL A 396 -31.16 20.70 -20.46
N VAL A 397 -30.58 21.72 -19.81
CA VAL A 397 -31.19 23.06 -19.71
C VAL A 397 -31.42 23.66 -21.10
N GLY A 398 -32.66 24.09 -21.39
CA GLY A 398 -33.03 24.72 -22.66
C GLY A 398 -33.52 23.76 -23.76
N LEU A 399 -33.49 22.45 -23.52
CA LEU A 399 -34.04 21.43 -24.42
C LEU A 399 -34.92 20.48 -23.60
N SER A 400 -36.24 20.55 -23.76
CA SER A 400 -37.20 19.77 -22.96
C SER A 400 -37.10 18.25 -23.13
N ASP A 401 -36.43 17.79 -24.19
CA ASP A 401 -36.46 16.41 -24.62
C ASP A 401 -35.08 15.73 -24.61
N CYS A 402 -34.05 16.33 -24.00
CA CYS A 402 -32.68 15.80 -23.98
C CYS A 402 -32.18 15.54 -22.56
N CYS A 403 -31.45 14.43 -22.38
CA CYS A 403 -30.77 14.09 -21.12
C CYS A 403 -29.28 13.75 -21.32
N GLN A 404 -28.48 13.99 -20.29
CA GLN A 404 -27.05 13.64 -20.21
C GLN A 404 -26.86 12.56 -19.15
N LEU A 405 -26.06 11.54 -19.48
CA LEU A 405 -25.72 10.48 -18.54
C LEU A 405 -24.31 10.72 -18.00
N ALA A 406 -24.13 10.57 -16.69
CA ALA A 406 -22.84 10.66 -16.02
C ALA A 406 -22.67 9.48 -15.06
N VAL A 407 -21.50 8.86 -15.07
CA VAL A 407 -21.10 7.92 -14.00
C VAL A 407 -20.43 8.74 -12.90
N GLN A 408 -20.89 8.56 -11.67
CA GLN A 408 -20.38 9.25 -10.49
C GLN A 408 -19.87 8.24 -9.45
N THR A 409 -18.94 8.69 -8.62
CA THR A 409 -18.41 7.89 -7.53
C THR A 409 -18.35 8.71 -6.25
N ARG A 410 -18.49 8.03 -5.11
CA ARG A 410 -18.22 8.60 -3.80
C ARG A 410 -17.44 7.60 -2.94
N LEU A 411 -16.53 8.09 -2.12
CA LEU A 411 -15.76 7.26 -1.20
C LEU A 411 -16.66 6.66 -0.13
N VAL A 412 -16.39 5.40 0.26
CA VAL A 412 -17.05 4.75 1.40
C VAL A 412 -16.47 5.28 2.73
N SER A 413 -15.18 5.63 2.75
CA SER A 413 -14.48 6.23 3.91
C SER A 413 -13.33 7.12 3.44
N VAL A 414 -13.10 8.23 4.14
CA VAL A 414 -11.96 9.15 3.89
C VAL A 414 -10.64 8.60 4.43
N HIS A 415 -10.68 7.74 5.44
CA HIS A 415 -9.49 7.24 6.16
C HIS A 415 -8.77 6.10 5.42
N THR A 416 -9.49 5.34 4.59
CA THR A 416 -8.95 4.20 3.82
C THR A 416 -9.03 4.43 2.31
N ALA A 417 -9.15 5.69 1.90
CA ALA A 417 -9.42 6.07 0.52
C ALA A 417 -8.30 5.62 -0.43
N LEU A 418 -8.62 4.66 -1.29
CA LEU A 418 -7.76 4.23 -2.39
C LEU A 418 -7.97 5.14 -3.60
N ASP A 419 -6.87 5.51 -4.26
CA ASP A 419 -6.95 6.16 -5.56
C ASP A 419 -6.85 5.08 -6.64
N VAL A 420 -7.82 5.06 -7.54
CA VAL A 420 -7.97 3.98 -8.54
C VAL A 420 -8.01 4.60 -9.92
N LEU A 421 -6.96 4.45 -10.72
CA LEU A 421 -7.07 4.66 -12.16
C LEU A 421 -7.92 3.53 -12.72
N ALA A 422 -9.04 3.85 -13.37
CA ALA A 422 -9.88 2.85 -13.99
C ALA A 422 -10.46 3.36 -15.31
N ASP A 423 -10.43 2.49 -16.31
CA ASP A 423 -11.24 2.64 -17.51
C ASP A 423 -12.62 2.09 -17.24
N TYR A 424 -13.64 2.65 -17.91
CA TYR A 424 -14.94 2.02 -17.90
C TYR A 424 -15.58 1.99 -19.29
N GLU A 425 -16.32 0.93 -19.51
CA GLU A 425 -17.13 0.74 -20.68
C GLU A 425 -18.60 0.77 -20.26
N LEU A 426 -19.38 1.65 -20.89
CA LEU A 426 -20.80 1.81 -20.62
C LEU A 426 -21.59 1.35 -21.84
N THR A 427 -22.40 0.32 -21.65
CA THR A 427 -23.29 -0.22 -22.69
C THR A 427 -24.73 0.04 -22.28
N ILE A 428 -25.48 0.70 -23.14
CA ILE A 428 -26.88 1.02 -22.90
C ILE A 428 -27.73 0.08 -23.75
N ILE A 429 -28.63 -0.67 -23.11
CA ILE A 429 -29.55 -1.59 -23.75
C ILE A 429 -30.96 -1.01 -23.60
N SER A 430 -31.58 -0.55 -24.69
CA SER A 430 -32.94 0.03 -24.67
C SER A 430 -33.99 -1.01 -25.06
N GLU A 431 -35.09 -1.11 -24.28
CA GLU A 431 -36.17 -2.07 -24.58
C GLU A 431 -37.03 -1.67 -25.79
N ARG A 432 -37.09 -0.39 -26.16
CA ARG A 432 -37.97 0.11 -27.24
C ARG A 432 -37.38 0.03 -28.65
N TYR A 433 -36.10 -0.29 -28.79
CA TYR A 433 -35.45 -0.52 -30.09
C TYR A 433 -34.83 -1.92 -30.08
N PRO A 434 -35.54 -2.95 -30.58
CA PRO A 434 -35.22 -4.34 -30.27
C PRO A 434 -33.89 -4.90 -30.78
N ASN A 435 -32.97 -4.11 -31.36
CA ASN A 435 -31.76 -4.62 -32.01
C ASN A 435 -30.57 -3.64 -32.05
N GLU A 436 -30.56 -2.53 -31.31
CA GLU A 436 -29.43 -1.60 -31.31
C GLU A 436 -28.73 -1.55 -29.94
N ASN A 437 -27.56 -2.18 -29.86
CA ASN A 437 -26.64 -2.05 -28.74
C ASN A 437 -25.76 -0.81 -28.98
N TYR A 438 -25.95 0.22 -28.17
CA TYR A 438 -25.05 1.37 -28.16
C TYR A 438 -23.92 1.12 -27.16
N ARG A 439 -22.72 0.84 -27.68
CA ARG A 439 -21.50 0.64 -26.90
C ARG A 439 -20.69 1.92 -26.89
N LEU A 440 -20.53 2.54 -25.72
CA LEU A 440 -19.73 3.74 -25.52
C LEU A 440 -18.54 3.40 -24.62
N VAL A 441 -17.33 3.56 -25.16
CA VAL A 441 -16.08 3.33 -24.42
C VAL A 441 -15.53 4.69 -24.00
N ALA A 442 -15.32 4.89 -22.70
CA ALA A 442 -14.71 6.10 -22.17
C ALA A 442 -13.45 5.75 -21.37
N GLU A 443 -12.29 6.18 -21.85
CA GLU A 443 -11.04 6.12 -21.07
C GLU A 443 -11.09 7.17 -19.97
N TYR A 444 -10.80 6.76 -18.73
CA TYR A 444 -10.93 7.64 -17.57
C TYR A 444 -9.73 7.52 -16.61
N GLU A 445 -9.34 8.67 -16.04
CA GLU A 445 -8.29 8.75 -15.02
C GLU A 445 -8.90 9.23 -13.70
N LEU A 446 -9.20 8.31 -12.77
CA LEU A 446 -9.67 8.65 -11.41
C LEU A 446 -8.46 8.82 -10.48
N MET A 447 -7.64 9.83 -10.77
CA MET A 447 -6.78 10.42 -9.75
C MET A 447 -7.60 11.43 -8.95
N ASN A 448 -8.64 10.91 -8.28
CA ASN A 448 -9.54 11.60 -7.37
C ASN A 448 -10.48 12.64 -8.03
N ASP A 449 -11.77 12.30 -8.10
CA ASP A 449 -12.93 13.17 -8.31
C ASP A 449 -13.15 14.19 -7.18
N GLN A 450 -12.53 13.98 -6.01
CA GLN A 450 -12.35 15.03 -5.01
C GLN A 450 -11.24 16.04 -5.39
N TYR A 451 -10.49 15.84 -6.49
CA TYR A 451 -9.27 16.64 -6.77
C TYR A 451 -9.12 17.07 -8.23
N THR A 452 -10.17 16.94 -9.02
CA THR A 452 -10.23 17.57 -10.32
C THR A 452 -10.40 19.10 -10.17
N PRO A 453 -9.74 19.94 -10.99
CA PRO A 453 -9.75 21.40 -10.83
C PRO A 453 -11.12 22.07 -10.99
N GLU A 454 -12.13 21.32 -11.41
CA GLU A 454 -13.44 21.83 -11.75
C GLU A 454 -14.53 21.02 -11.03
N LYS A 455 -15.42 21.70 -10.28
CA LYS A 455 -16.69 21.18 -9.74
C LYS A 455 -17.54 20.44 -10.80
N SER A 456 -17.26 20.67 -12.08
CA SER A 456 -17.97 20.14 -13.26
C SER A 456 -17.27 19.00 -13.99
N SER A 457 -16.17 18.46 -13.46
CA SER A 457 -15.38 17.42 -14.11
C SER A 457 -15.94 16.00 -13.94
N CYS A 458 -17.23 15.85 -13.69
CA CYS A 458 -17.94 14.72 -14.31
C CYS A 458 -17.74 14.88 -15.81
N ARG A 459 -16.88 14.07 -16.43
CA ARG A 459 -16.83 14.04 -17.90
C ARG A 459 -18.16 13.51 -18.40
N LYS A 460 -18.99 14.45 -18.84
CA LYS A 460 -20.36 14.27 -19.30
C LYS A 460 -20.34 13.39 -20.53
N LEU A 461 -21.03 12.27 -20.48
CA LEU A 461 -21.26 11.45 -21.66
C LEU A 461 -22.56 11.95 -22.29
N VAL A 462 -22.40 12.81 -23.31
CA VAL A 462 -23.55 13.36 -24.06
C VAL A 462 -23.97 12.32 -25.09
N ILE A 463 -25.08 11.64 -24.85
CA ILE A 463 -25.72 10.78 -25.84
C ILE A 463 -26.34 11.70 -26.89
N SER A 464 -25.70 11.82 -28.06
CA SER A 464 -26.27 12.51 -29.21
C SER A 464 -26.64 11.48 -30.27
N GLY A 465 -27.94 11.24 -30.43
CA GLY A 465 -28.47 10.44 -31.53
C GLY A 465 -28.91 11.35 -32.67
N HIS A 466 -28.73 10.91 -33.91
CA HIS A 466 -29.37 11.54 -35.07
C HIS A 466 -30.85 11.13 -35.11
N GLY A 467 -31.72 11.97 -34.53
CA GLY A 467 -33.18 11.76 -34.53
C GLY A 467 -33.87 12.53 -33.42
N GLN A 468 -35.20 12.70 -33.51
CA GLN A 468 -35.96 13.25 -32.38
C GLN A 468 -35.72 12.39 -31.14
N PRO A 469 -35.30 12.99 -30.01
CA PRO A 469 -34.95 12.22 -28.83
C PRO A 469 -36.19 11.47 -28.28
N PRO A 470 -36.01 10.26 -27.72
CA PRO A 470 -37.12 9.45 -27.26
C PRO A 470 -37.79 10.09 -26.03
N VAL A 471 -39.10 10.31 -26.15
CA VAL A 471 -40.02 10.82 -25.11
C VAL A 471 -40.02 9.95 -23.83
N ARG A 472 -39.61 8.67 -23.89
CA ARG A 472 -39.39 7.81 -22.72
C ARG A 472 -38.26 6.82 -23.03
N PHE A 473 -37.25 6.76 -22.15
CA PHE A 473 -36.20 5.75 -22.16
C PHE A 473 -36.49 4.73 -21.05
N HIS A 474 -36.52 3.44 -21.40
CA HIS A 474 -36.51 2.31 -20.46
C HIS A 474 -35.45 1.34 -20.99
N GLY A 475 -34.48 0.98 -20.15
CA GLY A 475 -33.32 0.22 -20.59
C GLY A 475 -32.25 0.04 -19.52
N THR A 476 -31.54 -1.07 -19.60
CA THR A 476 -30.45 -1.45 -18.69
C THR A 476 -29.15 -0.75 -19.06
N VAL A 477 -28.39 -0.26 -18.09
CA VAL A 477 -27.06 0.32 -18.30
C VAL A 477 -26.02 -0.64 -17.74
N GLN A 478 -25.35 -1.38 -18.62
CA GLN A 478 -24.23 -2.22 -18.23
C GLN A 478 -22.97 -1.36 -18.08
N PHE A 479 -22.30 -1.47 -16.94
CA PHE A 479 -21.04 -0.84 -16.63
C PHE A 479 -19.96 -1.92 -16.54
N ARG A 480 -18.81 -1.73 -17.17
CA ARG A 480 -17.64 -2.59 -16.98
C ARG A 480 -16.52 -1.71 -16.50
N LEU A 481 -15.96 -2.02 -15.34
CA LEU A 481 -14.86 -1.28 -14.72
C LEU A 481 -13.56 -2.06 -14.90
N ARG A 482 -12.64 -1.50 -15.66
CA ARG A 482 -11.27 -2.01 -15.78
C ARG A 482 -10.38 -1.23 -14.82
N GLU A 483 -9.93 -1.87 -13.75
CA GLU A 483 -8.99 -1.27 -12.82
C GLU A 483 -7.61 -1.21 -13.48
N LEU A 484 -7.22 -0.03 -13.93
CA LEU A 484 -5.92 0.16 -14.55
C LEU A 484 -4.84 0.14 -13.47
N LEU A 485 -4.89 1.04 -12.49
CA LEU A 485 -3.91 1.26 -11.39
C LEU A 485 -4.62 1.44 -10.06
N ARG A 486 -4.14 0.75 -9.03
CA ARG A 486 -4.52 1.03 -7.65
C ARG A 486 -3.34 1.62 -6.87
N VAL A 487 -3.63 2.73 -6.22
CA VAL A 487 -2.69 3.53 -5.47
C VAL A 487 -3.15 3.54 -4.02
N PHE A 488 -2.32 2.96 -3.17
CA PHE A 488 -2.56 2.96 -1.74
C PHE A 488 -1.99 4.24 -1.13
N ARG A 489 -2.76 4.87 -0.25
CA ARG A 489 -2.27 6.00 0.54
C ARG A 489 -1.46 5.46 1.72
N PRO A 490 -0.32 6.08 2.07
CA PRO A 490 0.37 5.75 3.32
C PRO A 490 -0.59 5.99 4.48
N ASP A 491 -0.67 5.02 5.40
CA ASP A 491 -1.41 5.22 6.64
C ASP A 491 -0.61 6.17 7.53
N LEU A 492 -1.03 7.43 7.56
CA LEU A 492 -0.40 8.46 8.39
C LEU A 492 -0.77 8.31 9.87
N THR A 493 -1.57 7.33 10.28
CA THR A 493 -1.91 7.11 11.69
C THR A 493 -0.91 6.21 12.41
N VAL A 494 -0.01 5.57 11.67
CA VAL A 494 0.97 4.61 12.19
C VAL A 494 2.39 5.15 12.04
N GLU A 495 3.18 5.02 13.10
CA GLU A 495 4.61 5.32 13.05
C GLU A 495 5.33 4.31 12.15
N THR A 496 6.06 4.81 11.17
CA THR A 496 6.94 3.97 10.34
C THR A 496 8.29 4.64 10.20
N GLU A 497 9.27 3.91 9.69
CA GLU A 497 10.62 4.47 9.48
C GLU A 497 10.64 5.63 8.48
N THR A 498 9.66 5.66 7.57
CA THR A 498 9.47 6.80 6.67
C THR A 498 8.45 7.80 7.21
N HIS A 499 7.57 7.44 8.14
CA HIS A 499 6.65 8.35 8.83
C HIS A 499 7.08 8.49 10.29
N ASN A 500 8.24 9.13 10.46
CA ASN A 500 9.07 9.07 11.66
C ASN A 500 8.94 10.27 12.60
N PHE A 501 7.93 11.12 12.37
CA PHE A 501 7.67 12.29 13.20
C PHE A 501 6.18 12.48 13.43
N ALA A 502 5.78 12.51 14.70
CA ALA A 502 4.38 12.61 15.10
C ALA A 502 3.93 14.07 15.27
N PHE A 503 2.84 14.43 14.63
CA PHE A 503 2.08 15.64 14.91
C PHE A 503 0.86 15.27 15.73
N THR A 504 0.71 15.91 16.89
CA THR A 504 -0.30 15.51 17.89
C THR A 504 -1.30 16.62 18.13
N ASN A 505 -2.57 16.25 18.24
CA ASN A 505 -3.65 17.08 18.76
C ASN A 505 -4.46 16.27 19.79
N GLY A 506 -4.21 16.51 21.07
CA GLY A 506 -4.80 15.72 22.15
C GLY A 506 -4.34 14.26 22.13
N SER A 507 -5.28 13.32 22.02
CA SER A 507 -5.01 11.88 21.92
C SER A 507 -4.69 11.40 20.51
N GLU A 508 -4.97 12.22 19.50
CA GLU A 508 -4.86 11.84 18.09
C GLU A 508 -3.49 12.26 17.52
N GLN A 509 -2.95 11.43 16.63
CA GLN A 509 -1.62 11.62 16.05
C GLN A 509 -1.63 11.36 14.55
N VAL A 510 -0.83 12.16 13.85
CA VAL A 510 -0.54 12.02 12.41
C VAL A 510 0.96 11.97 12.25
N TYR A 511 1.47 10.94 11.60
CA TYR A 511 2.87 10.73 11.33
C TYR A 511 3.23 11.20 9.92
N ALA A 512 4.37 11.87 9.79
CA ALA A 512 4.89 12.30 8.51
C ALA A 512 6.40 12.13 8.43
N ASN A 513 6.92 12.10 7.22
CA ASN A 513 8.35 12.03 6.99
C ASN A 513 9.01 13.39 7.24
N ILE A 514 9.78 13.53 8.31
CA ILE A 514 10.42 14.81 8.64
C ILE A 514 11.44 15.26 7.58
N PHE A 515 12.12 14.32 6.90
CA PHE A 515 13.07 14.63 5.84
C PHE A 515 12.36 15.21 4.63
N PHE A 516 11.22 14.63 4.24
CA PHE A 516 10.39 15.18 3.17
C PHE A 516 9.85 16.57 3.53
N LEU A 517 9.32 16.75 4.74
CA LEU A 517 8.79 18.04 5.19
C LEU A 517 9.87 19.14 5.16
N ASN A 518 11.11 18.80 5.52
CA ASN A 518 12.25 19.70 5.41
C ASN A 518 12.55 20.14 3.96
N THR A 519 12.14 19.37 2.95
CA THR A 519 12.30 19.76 1.54
C THR A 519 11.26 20.78 1.08
N LEU A 520 10.21 21.06 1.87
CA LEU A 520 9.05 21.86 1.41
C LEU A 520 9.27 23.38 1.40
N ASP A 521 10.49 23.83 1.70
CA ASP A 521 10.84 25.24 1.84
C ASP A 521 9.91 25.95 2.85
N SER A 522 9.99 25.50 4.10
CA SER A 522 9.25 26.05 5.24
C SER A 522 10.21 26.32 6.39
N VAL A 523 10.12 27.51 6.96
CA VAL A 523 10.85 27.88 8.18
C VAL A 523 10.48 26.95 9.33
N TYR A 524 9.17 26.69 9.50
CA TYR A 524 8.66 25.81 10.54
C TYR A 524 9.23 24.39 10.40
N PHE A 525 9.15 23.77 9.21
CA PHE A 525 9.68 22.41 9.02
C PHE A 525 11.21 22.34 9.10
N SER A 526 11.92 23.41 8.73
CA SER A 526 13.38 23.48 8.87
C SER A 526 13.80 23.50 10.34
N GLU A 527 13.15 24.32 11.16
CA GLU A 527 13.38 24.37 12.62
C GLU A 527 12.99 23.04 13.28
N LEU A 528 11.88 22.44 12.82
CA LEU A 528 11.42 21.14 13.30
C LEU A 528 12.42 20.03 12.99
N PHE A 529 13.03 20.06 11.80
CA PHE A 529 14.07 19.12 11.41
C PHE A 529 15.34 19.26 12.28
N GLU A 530 15.73 20.48 12.65
CA GLU A 530 16.83 20.71 13.60
C GLU A 530 16.51 20.19 15.01
N ARG A 531 15.27 20.34 15.47
CA ARG A 531 14.79 19.73 16.73
C ARG A 531 14.82 18.20 16.62
N TYR A 532 14.42 17.64 15.49
CA TYR A 532 14.47 16.20 15.24
C TYR A 532 15.88 15.62 15.34
N LYS A 533 16.89 16.31 14.78
CA LYS A 533 18.30 15.93 14.93
C LYS A 533 18.77 15.89 16.39
N ARG A 534 18.15 16.69 17.27
CA ARG A 534 18.41 16.71 18.72
C ARG A 534 17.59 15.69 19.52
N GLY A 535 16.89 14.78 18.85
CA GLY A 535 16.13 13.69 19.48
C GLY A 535 14.64 13.95 19.65
N VAL A 536 14.11 15.10 19.19
CA VAL A 536 12.66 15.34 19.21
C VAL A 536 11.98 14.43 18.17
N ARG A 537 10.88 13.79 18.53
CA ARG A 537 10.12 12.89 17.64
C ARG A 537 8.66 13.28 17.46
N ARG A 538 8.21 14.32 18.17
CA ARG A 538 6.82 14.79 18.12
C ARG A 538 6.70 16.29 18.28
N ASP A 539 5.65 16.87 17.71
CA ASP A 539 5.23 18.26 17.91
C ASP A 539 3.72 18.35 18.17
N VAL A 540 3.29 19.41 18.84
CA VAL A 540 1.87 19.62 19.21
C VAL A 540 1.33 20.80 18.43
N LEU A 541 0.29 20.57 17.62
CA LEU A 541 -0.37 21.61 16.81
C LEU A 541 -1.70 22.01 17.44
N LEU A 542 -1.64 22.86 18.46
CA LEU A 542 -2.79 23.18 19.33
C LEU A 542 -3.98 23.87 18.61
N ASN A 543 -3.74 24.53 17.47
CA ASN A 543 -4.74 25.36 16.79
C ASN A 543 -5.34 24.71 15.53
N ILE A 544 -4.92 23.49 15.17
CA ILE A 544 -5.37 22.80 13.96
C ILE A 544 -6.12 21.55 14.39
N ASN A 545 -7.41 21.43 14.06
CA ASN A 545 -8.18 20.23 14.37
C ASN A 545 -7.58 18.99 13.66
N TYR A 546 -7.88 17.80 14.16
CA TYR A 546 -7.27 16.57 13.64
C TYR A 546 -7.60 16.32 12.16
N ASP A 547 -8.84 16.50 11.74
CA ASP A 547 -9.25 16.28 10.35
C ASP A 547 -8.51 17.20 9.37
N HIS A 548 -8.34 18.48 9.72
CA HIS A 548 -7.61 19.45 8.91
C HIS A 548 -6.12 19.12 8.87
N LEU A 549 -5.54 18.70 9.99
CA LEU A 549 -4.16 18.23 10.04
C LEU A 549 -3.95 17.00 9.16
N LEU A 550 -4.87 16.03 9.22
CA LEU A 550 -4.82 14.83 8.42
C LEU A 550 -4.96 15.15 6.92
N ILE A 551 -5.91 16.01 6.54
CA ILE A 551 -6.07 16.47 5.15
C ILE A 551 -4.79 17.18 4.68
N PHE A 552 -4.21 18.05 5.52
CA PHE A 552 -3.00 18.78 5.21
C PHE A 552 -1.79 17.88 5.02
N MET A 553 -1.54 16.96 5.96
CA MET A 553 -0.43 16.02 5.87
C MET A 553 -0.61 15.05 4.71
N THR A 554 -1.84 14.58 4.48
CA THR A 554 -2.16 13.76 3.31
C THR A 554 -1.81 14.52 2.04
N ALA A 555 -2.24 15.77 1.90
CA ALA A 555 -1.97 16.56 0.71
C ALA A 555 -0.49 16.91 0.52
N LEU A 556 0.26 17.12 1.60
CA LEU A 556 1.71 17.37 1.52
C LEU A 556 2.48 16.10 1.14
N CYS A 557 2.20 14.99 1.79
CA CYS A 557 2.95 13.75 1.66
C CYS A 557 2.47 12.84 0.53
N ARG A 558 1.34 13.18 -0.13
CA ARG A 558 0.79 12.40 -1.24
C ARG A 558 1.81 12.28 -2.35
N TYR A 559 2.33 11.08 -2.58
CA TYR A 559 3.26 10.85 -3.70
C TYR A 559 4.62 11.53 -3.52
N GLY A 560 4.99 11.84 -2.27
CA GLY A 560 6.22 12.60 -1.98
C GLY A 560 6.22 13.98 -2.64
N LYS A 561 5.04 14.57 -2.91
CA LYS A 561 4.89 15.93 -3.45
C LYS A 561 3.57 16.56 -2.99
N PRO A 562 3.51 17.88 -2.81
CA PRO A 562 2.24 18.48 -2.43
C PRO A 562 1.20 18.41 -3.56
N VAL A 563 -0.05 18.13 -3.22
CA VAL A 563 -1.18 18.02 -4.15
C VAL A 563 -2.33 18.94 -3.73
N LEU A 564 -2.84 19.72 -4.68
CA LEU A 564 -3.87 20.76 -4.49
C LEU A 564 -5.02 20.61 -5.48
N ASP A 565 -6.23 20.95 -5.04
CA ASP A 565 -7.44 20.85 -5.86
C ASP A 565 -8.61 21.74 -5.39
N SER A 566 -9.75 21.67 -6.09
CA SER A 566 -10.93 22.52 -5.84
C SER A 566 -11.64 22.39 -4.48
N TYR A 567 -11.53 21.25 -3.80
CA TYR A 567 -12.13 20.96 -2.50
C TYR A 567 -11.19 21.26 -1.35
N ASN A 568 -9.87 21.09 -1.54
CA ASN A 568 -8.90 21.27 -0.46
C ASN A 568 -8.17 22.62 -0.50
N PHE A 569 -8.19 23.35 -1.64
CA PHE A 569 -7.23 24.44 -1.81
C PHE A 569 -7.33 25.53 -0.77
N ASP A 570 -8.55 25.86 -0.33
CA ASP A 570 -8.77 26.93 0.63
C ASP A 570 -8.16 26.58 1.99
N LEU A 571 -8.50 25.40 2.52
CA LEU A 571 -7.94 24.86 3.75
C LEU A 571 -6.40 24.73 3.67
N LEU A 572 -5.90 24.18 2.57
CA LEU A 572 -4.46 23.96 2.41
C LEU A 572 -3.70 25.26 2.22
N LEU A 573 -4.27 26.26 1.54
CA LEU A 573 -3.69 27.58 1.40
C LEU A 573 -3.61 28.29 2.76
N GLN A 574 -4.68 28.20 3.55
CA GLN A 574 -4.70 28.72 4.91
C GLN A 574 -3.57 28.12 5.76
N LEU A 575 -3.50 26.80 5.84
CA LEU A 575 -2.50 26.10 6.65
C LEU A 575 -1.08 26.27 6.09
N ALA A 576 -0.92 26.29 4.76
CA ALA A 576 0.37 26.57 4.13
C ALA A 576 0.86 27.99 4.42
N SER A 577 -0.04 28.97 4.49
CA SER A 577 0.29 30.34 4.89
C SER A 577 0.70 30.40 6.37
N GLU A 578 -0.03 29.72 7.26
CA GLU A 578 0.27 29.67 8.70
C GLU A 578 1.63 28.99 8.98
N LEU A 579 1.87 27.84 8.35
CA LEU A 579 3.11 27.04 8.50
C LEU A 579 4.23 27.49 7.54
N LYS A 580 3.99 28.54 6.75
CA LYS A 580 4.93 29.12 5.77
C LYS A 580 5.52 28.09 4.81
N VAL A 581 4.67 27.25 4.22
CA VAL A 581 5.07 26.19 3.28
C VAL A 581 5.10 26.75 1.86
N ASN A 582 6.24 27.32 1.46
CA ASN A 582 6.36 28.08 0.20
C ASN A 582 6.03 27.24 -1.04
N LYS A 583 6.47 25.98 -1.09
CA LYS A 583 6.14 25.08 -2.23
C LYS A 583 4.62 24.92 -2.40
N MET A 584 3.88 24.87 -1.30
CA MET A 584 2.44 24.73 -1.33
C MET A 584 1.74 26.02 -1.75
N ILE A 585 2.24 27.16 -1.28
CA ILE A 585 1.78 28.49 -1.71
C ILE A 585 1.97 28.67 -3.23
N GLN A 586 3.15 28.32 -3.77
CA GLN A 586 3.41 28.38 -5.21
C GLN A 586 2.48 27.49 -6.03
N LEU A 587 2.18 26.28 -5.54
CA LEU A 587 1.22 25.39 -6.17
C LEU A 587 -0.21 25.97 -6.14
N ALA A 588 -0.60 26.62 -5.04
CA ALA A 588 -1.89 27.30 -4.95
C ALA A 588 -1.99 28.49 -5.93
N GLU A 589 -0.92 29.28 -6.08
CA GLU A 589 -0.86 30.34 -7.10
C GLU A 589 -1.03 29.78 -8.51
N MET A 590 -0.33 28.69 -8.83
CA MET A 590 -0.46 28.03 -10.14
C MET A 590 -1.86 27.46 -10.37
N TYR A 591 -2.46 26.88 -9.33
CA TYR A 591 -3.82 26.35 -9.36
C TYR A 591 -4.84 27.47 -9.62
N LEU A 592 -4.81 28.55 -8.83
CA LEU A 592 -5.71 29.70 -8.97
C LEU A 592 -5.57 30.37 -10.35
N MET A 593 -4.34 30.47 -10.88
CA MET A 593 -4.11 30.99 -12.23
C MET A 593 -4.81 30.14 -13.30
N LYS A 594 -4.74 28.81 -13.20
CA LYS A 594 -5.30 27.88 -14.21
C LYS A 594 -6.79 27.63 -14.02
N SER A 595 -7.33 27.83 -12.81
CA SER A 595 -8.73 27.55 -12.51
C SER A 595 -9.67 28.45 -13.33
N LYS A 596 -10.66 27.84 -13.99
CA LYS A 596 -11.76 28.55 -14.64
C LYS A 596 -12.98 28.71 -13.74
N THR A 597 -13.04 27.94 -12.65
CA THR A 597 -14.18 27.86 -11.73
C THR A 597 -14.10 28.89 -10.62
N VAL A 598 -12.90 29.32 -10.23
CA VAL A 598 -12.71 30.38 -9.24
C VAL A 598 -12.87 31.74 -9.95
N PRO A 599 -13.86 32.57 -9.56
CA PRO A 599 -14.06 33.90 -10.16
C PRO A 599 -12.84 34.80 -9.97
N LEU A 600 -12.61 35.72 -10.91
CA LEU A 600 -11.50 36.66 -10.87
C LEU A 600 -11.44 37.44 -9.54
N VAL A 601 -12.59 37.91 -9.04
CA VAL A 601 -12.71 38.63 -7.77
C VAL A 601 -12.12 37.81 -6.62
N ARG A 602 -12.56 36.55 -6.47
CA ARG A 602 -12.03 35.63 -5.45
C ARG A 602 -10.53 35.38 -5.60
N LYS A 603 -9.99 35.29 -6.83
CA LYS A 603 -8.54 35.13 -7.02
C LYS A 603 -7.76 36.33 -6.48
N ILE A 604 -8.28 37.55 -6.65
CA ILE A 604 -7.65 38.77 -6.12
C ILE A 604 -7.76 38.79 -4.59
N GLU A 605 -8.91 38.45 -4.03
CA GLU A 605 -9.09 38.34 -2.57
C GLU A 605 -8.12 37.34 -1.95
N PHE A 606 -8.01 36.12 -2.50
CA PHE A 606 -7.02 35.14 -2.05
C PHE A 606 -5.61 35.69 -2.13
N ALA A 607 -5.28 36.42 -3.20
CA ALA A 607 -3.97 37.00 -3.37
C ALA A 607 -3.65 38.07 -2.33
N LEU A 608 -4.63 38.88 -1.93
CA LEU A 608 -4.47 39.90 -0.89
C LEU A 608 -4.43 39.26 0.50
N GLN A 609 -5.37 38.37 0.80
CA GLN A 609 -5.52 37.71 2.09
C GLN A 609 -4.28 36.88 2.47
N TYR A 610 -3.75 36.11 1.52
CA TYR A 610 -2.61 35.21 1.75
C TYR A 610 -1.30 35.73 1.16
N ASN A 611 -1.24 37.01 0.78
CA ASN A 611 -0.04 37.69 0.27
C ASN A 611 0.59 36.96 -0.95
N LEU A 612 -0.23 36.50 -1.88
CA LEU A 612 0.18 35.76 -3.09
C LEU A 612 0.67 36.72 -4.17
N MET A 613 1.88 37.26 -3.96
CA MET A 613 2.44 38.33 -4.78
C MET A 613 2.66 37.93 -6.25
N ALA A 614 2.96 36.67 -6.55
CA ALA A 614 3.17 36.25 -7.94
C ALA A 614 1.83 36.11 -8.68
N LEU A 615 0.79 35.59 -8.00
CA LEU A 615 -0.58 35.59 -8.50
C LEU A 615 -1.06 37.02 -8.75
N LEU A 616 -0.93 37.92 -7.77
CA LEU A 616 -1.39 39.31 -7.87
C LEU A 616 -0.75 40.05 -9.06
N LYS A 617 0.57 39.92 -9.23
CA LYS A 617 1.31 40.50 -10.37
C LYS A 617 0.81 39.98 -11.72
N ARG A 618 0.54 38.68 -11.82
CA ARG A 618 0.04 38.08 -13.07
C ARG A 618 -1.39 38.52 -13.39
N LEU A 619 -2.27 38.57 -12.38
CA LEU A 619 -3.64 39.05 -12.55
C LEU A 619 -3.66 40.52 -12.96
N HIS A 620 -2.86 41.38 -12.32
CA HIS A 620 -2.76 42.79 -12.68
C HIS A 620 -2.27 42.96 -14.12
N HIS A 621 -1.23 42.22 -14.53
CA HIS A 621 -0.75 42.25 -15.91
C HIS A 621 -1.84 41.78 -16.90
N GLN A 622 -2.54 40.68 -16.60
CA GLN A 622 -3.63 40.17 -17.44
C GLN A 622 -4.77 41.18 -17.57
N LEU A 623 -5.13 41.88 -16.49
CA LEU A 623 -6.16 42.92 -16.51
C LEU A 623 -5.72 44.14 -17.31
N SER A 624 -4.45 44.55 -17.19
CA SER A 624 -3.90 45.68 -17.96
C SER A 624 -3.91 45.45 -19.49
N LEU A 625 -3.97 44.20 -19.92
CA LEU A 625 -4.06 43.82 -21.34
C LEU A 625 -5.51 43.71 -21.85
N GLN A 626 -6.51 43.73 -20.96
CA GLN A 626 -7.92 43.60 -21.33
C GLN A 626 -8.63 44.95 -21.37
N PRO A 627 -9.70 45.10 -22.19
CA PRO A 627 -10.53 46.30 -22.16
C PRO A 627 -11.12 46.53 -20.76
N PRO A 628 -11.19 47.78 -20.24
CA PRO A 628 -11.69 48.09 -18.89
C PRO A 628 -13.08 47.50 -18.59
N MET A 629 -13.97 47.46 -19.59
CA MET A 629 -15.31 46.86 -19.44
C MET A 629 -15.30 45.38 -19.09
N THR A 630 -14.22 44.66 -19.39
CA THR A 630 -14.12 43.21 -19.12
C THR A 630 -13.96 42.95 -17.61
N ALA A 631 -13.19 43.80 -16.93
CA ALA A 631 -12.97 43.73 -15.49
C ALA A 631 -14.25 44.09 -14.71
N LEU A 632 -14.92 45.17 -15.12
CA LEU A 632 -16.21 45.60 -14.55
C LEU A 632 -17.32 44.57 -14.78
N ASN A 633 -17.41 43.97 -15.97
CA ASN A 633 -18.39 42.91 -16.24
C ASN A 633 -18.14 41.67 -15.38
N ALA A 634 -16.87 41.32 -15.12
CA ALA A 634 -16.53 40.22 -14.22
C ALA A 634 -16.95 40.52 -12.76
N LEU A 635 -16.82 41.77 -12.31
CA LEU A 635 -17.31 42.21 -11.00
C LEU A 635 -18.84 42.14 -10.93
N HIS A 636 -19.56 42.69 -11.92
CA HIS A 636 -21.02 42.64 -11.96
C HIS A 636 -21.56 41.21 -11.96
N THR A 637 -20.99 40.33 -12.79
CA THR A 637 -21.38 38.91 -12.84
C THR A 637 -21.16 38.25 -11.49
N TYR A 638 -20.02 38.52 -10.86
CA TYR A 638 -19.71 37.98 -9.54
C TYR A 638 -20.70 38.44 -8.47
N LEU A 639 -20.99 39.74 -8.38
CA LEU A 639 -21.93 40.29 -7.38
C LEU A 639 -23.36 39.76 -7.58
N HIS A 640 -23.79 39.65 -8.84
CA HIS A 640 -25.09 39.05 -9.18
C HIS A 640 -25.17 37.58 -8.74
N ASP A 641 -24.13 36.80 -9.04
CA ASP A 641 -24.13 35.36 -8.76
C ASP A 641 -23.90 35.02 -7.28
N SER A 642 -23.16 35.86 -6.54
CA SER A 642 -22.89 35.67 -5.10
C SER A 642 -23.97 36.27 -4.20
N GLY A 643 -24.73 37.26 -4.69
CA GLY A 643 -25.64 38.07 -3.89
C GLY A 643 -24.93 39.08 -2.98
N GLU A 644 -23.61 39.28 -3.14
CA GLU A 644 -22.83 40.26 -2.39
C GLU A 644 -23.03 41.67 -2.98
N SER A 645 -22.95 42.70 -2.13
CA SER A 645 -22.91 44.11 -2.55
C SER A 645 -21.48 44.66 -2.58
N LEU A 646 -21.27 45.79 -3.25
CA LEU A 646 -19.96 46.46 -3.33
C LEU A 646 -19.37 46.83 -1.98
N ASP A 647 -20.20 47.12 -0.98
CA ASP A 647 -19.75 47.45 0.38
C ASP A 647 -19.05 46.28 1.09
N HIS A 648 -19.25 45.05 0.59
CA HIS A 648 -18.58 43.85 1.08
C HIS A 648 -17.22 43.62 0.42
N MET A 649 -16.88 44.36 -0.64
CA MET A 649 -15.64 44.18 -1.40
C MET A 649 -14.47 44.93 -0.77
N HIS A 650 -13.30 44.28 -0.74
CA HIS A 650 -12.08 44.94 -0.27
C HIS A 650 -11.69 46.11 -1.20
N PRO A 651 -11.34 47.31 -0.70
CA PRO A 651 -11.06 48.49 -1.53
C PRO A 651 -9.98 48.26 -2.61
N THR A 652 -8.95 47.48 -2.29
CA THR A 652 -7.90 47.11 -3.26
C THR A 652 -8.41 46.23 -4.40
N VAL A 653 -9.43 45.40 -4.17
CA VAL A 653 -10.08 44.59 -5.22
C VAL A 653 -10.80 45.52 -6.20
N LEU A 654 -11.56 46.47 -5.67
CA LEU A 654 -12.26 47.49 -6.46
C LEU A 654 -11.28 48.30 -7.32
N SER A 655 -10.21 48.82 -6.71
CA SER A 655 -9.16 49.55 -7.41
C SER A 655 -8.49 48.72 -8.52
N LEU A 656 -8.19 47.43 -8.28
CA LEU A 656 -7.61 46.54 -9.29
C LEU A 656 -8.53 46.23 -10.46
N LEU A 657 -9.84 46.28 -10.24
CA LEU A 657 -10.86 46.08 -11.28
C LEU A 657 -11.26 47.39 -11.97
N GLY A 658 -10.62 48.51 -11.62
CA GLY A 658 -10.85 49.82 -12.23
C GLY A 658 -12.02 50.60 -11.62
N VAL A 659 -12.49 50.21 -10.43
CA VAL A 659 -13.50 50.95 -9.65
C VAL A 659 -12.76 51.89 -8.70
N GLU A 660 -12.83 53.19 -8.99
CA GLU A 660 -12.30 54.29 -8.17
C GLU A 660 -13.44 54.96 -7.36
N GLU A 661 -13.10 55.90 -6.47
CA GLU A 661 -14.08 56.58 -5.58
C GLU A 661 -15.21 57.32 -6.33
N ASP A 662 -15.04 57.57 -7.63
CA ASP A 662 -15.93 58.38 -8.47
C ASP A 662 -17.05 57.58 -9.18
N TYR A 663 -17.10 56.25 -8.99
CA TYR A 663 -18.08 55.39 -9.67
C TYR A 663 -19.42 55.37 -8.93
N ILE A 664 -20.46 55.94 -9.55
CA ILE A 664 -21.85 55.83 -9.07
C ILE A 664 -22.42 54.51 -9.55
N VAL A 665 -22.72 53.60 -8.62
CA VAL A 665 -23.40 52.33 -8.93
C VAL A 665 -24.90 52.53 -8.70
N TYR A 666 -25.68 52.39 -9.77
CA TYR A 666 -27.15 52.46 -9.75
C TYR A 666 -27.78 51.07 -9.74
#